data_AF-A0A7M5XKU3-F1
#
_entry.id   AF-A0A7M5XKU3-F1
#
_cell.length_a   1.000
_cell.length_b   1.000
_cell.length_c   1.000
_cell.angle_alpha   90.00
_cell.angle_beta   90.00
_cell.angle_gamma   90.00
#
_symmetry.space_group_name_H-M   'P 1'
#
loop_
_entity.id
_entity.type
_entity.pdbx_description
1 polymer ?
#
loop_
_entity_poly.entity_id
_entity_poly.type
_entity_poly.pdbx_seq_one_letter_code
_entity_poly.pdbx_strand_id
1 'polypeptide(L)'
;MDEYEDFSREEIIHFCERLQKKLKKYEKKLSDLVSAYKDLAEEKKLLEDSLKAVKQERRDKDDKTFLQKSKDFITKSKQPVVPPQPPENNDAESGESAEKKLDVVTKAFQTLTEKKSKMEASFQADKKNLVVEHNKTVTKFEDDVAMLTIQLERLKNKLGQEQKDRENDAQLHSNMLVELQNVLATERLMNDELKSQIAQLTSKKEHVKSRTPTPEVPRKDLKPTIKQRQQLDTSNGEIEKIKKDLIEEQERISKAEVLFQLRQTQDEERIRELEQKVSELSDSIGHYEKQRYNDQSTIHKLKHKLENLEEASSPTAHTTTLSFEAFDDRNGGSGGGVKEKIRLSSSEEYMRYFDSEKMYSPTADCSNHEMCNCKQELRKLKLELDNYKSKYLQQQKKDNHTVNSQVAEEYQSQITALKQEKKLLIRNYQEKEKNYLDAVHKLEKGRISADEKYKSEACEVQKAHSKQVGDLQMELQKQRIRSMNLLSEKDMEIEKLHKNIYDGLPGSSSSTAAILPTVHHHHYNTENALSEEFEDFLITPPTKKEEGSLFHFMEQNSFERDLSKLRHQVIDLEETSRESEQREARLLQQMEVLKEEIRKQERSKSRESANLEYLKNICLRYMLTKSISQRKQMSITLSTILKFSPNEMKDVEKRHAAGWW
;
A
#
# COMPACT_ATOMS: atom_id res chain seq x y z
N MET A 1 -36.24 -21.86 -19.30
CA MET A 1 -35.52 -22.04 -18.02
C MET A 1 -34.04 -22.13 -18.39
N ASP A 2 -33.56 -21.18 -19.19
CA ASP A 2 -32.41 -21.35 -20.11
C ASP A 2 -31.51 -20.10 -20.16
N GLU A 3 -31.35 -19.39 -19.04
CA GLU A 3 -30.50 -18.19 -18.94
C GLU A 3 -29.36 -18.32 -17.91
N TYR A 4 -29.06 -19.55 -17.45
CA TYR A 4 -28.08 -19.77 -16.38
C TYR A 4 -26.98 -20.79 -16.71
N GLU A 5 -26.74 -21.10 -17.99
CA GLU A 5 -25.71 -22.08 -18.37
C GLU A 5 -24.28 -21.51 -18.52
N ASP A 6 -24.08 -20.18 -18.49
CA ASP A 6 -22.77 -19.55 -18.75
C ASP A 6 -22.16 -18.76 -17.57
N PHE A 7 -22.61 -18.98 -16.33
CA PHE A 7 -21.96 -18.36 -15.16
C PHE A 7 -20.82 -19.23 -14.63
N SER A 8 -19.64 -18.63 -14.43
CA SER A 8 -18.49 -19.30 -13.83
C SER A 8 -18.85 -19.83 -12.44
N ARG A 9 -18.23 -20.95 -12.03
CA ARG A 9 -18.43 -21.55 -10.69
C ARG A 9 -18.24 -20.52 -9.57
N GLU A 10 -17.31 -19.57 -9.74
CA GLU A 10 -17.08 -18.47 -8.80
C GLU A 10 -18.22 -17.44 -8.78
N GLU A 11 -18.81 -17.14 -9.93
CA GLU A 11 -19.95 -16.22 -10.03
C GLU A 11 -21.21 -16.84 -9.42
N ILE A 12 -21.40 -18.15 -9.59
CA ILE A 12 -22.47 -18.91 -8.93
C ILE A 12 -22.26 -18.93 -7.41
N ILE A 13 -21.02 -19.13 -6.94
CA ILE A 13 -20.71 -19.07 -5.50
C ILE A 13 -20.99 -17.67 -4.95
N HIS A 14 -20.52 -16.62 -5.62
CA HIS A 14 -20.74 -15.25 -5.18
C HIS A 14 -22.24 -14.86 -5.24
N PHE A 15 -22.98 -15.37 -6.23
CA PHE A 15 -24.42 -15.20 -6.32
C PHE A 15 -25.15 -15.94 -5.18
N CYS A 16 -24.76 -17.18 -4.88
CA CYS A 16 -25.26 -17.96 -3.75
C CYS A 16 -24.96 -17.27 -2.42
N GLU A 17 -23.77 -16.71 -2.22
CA GLU A 17 -23.42 -15.94 -1.02
C GLU A 17 -24.25 -14.66 -0.91
N ARG A 18 -24.48 -13.97 -2.03
CA ARG A 18 -25.34 -12.78 -2.09
C ARG A 18 -26.79 -13.13 -1.77
N LEU A 19 -27.30 -14.24 -2.30
CA LEU A 19 -28.62 -14.77 -1.98
C LEU A 19 -28.71 -15.16 -0.50
N GLN A 20 -27.69 -15.83 0.06
CA GLN A 20 -27.64 -16.21 1.46
C GLN A 20 -27.62 -14.98 2.39
N LYS A 21 -26.88 -13.92 2.01
CA LYS A 21 -26.90 -12.63 2.71
C LYS A 21 -28.29 -11.97 2.65
N LYS A 22 -28.96 -12.01 1.50
CA LYS A 22 -30.34 -11.52 1.36
C LYS A 22 -31.32 -12.35 2.22
N LEU A 23 -31.20 -13.67 2.21
CA LEU A 23 -32.03 -14.60 2.96
C LEU A 23 -31.91 -14.36 4.46
N LYS A 24 -30.68 -14.21 4.99
CA LYS A 24 -30.46 -13.84 6.41
C LYS A 24 -31.07 -12.49 6.78
N LYS A 25 -31.03 -11.51 5.87
CA LYS A 25 -31.68 -10.20 6.10
C LYS A 25 -33.21 -10.34 6.14
N TYR A 26 -33.79 -11.14 5.24
CA TYR A 26 -35.23 -11.41 5.24
C TYR A 26 -35.65 -12.24 6.45
N GLU A 27 -34.86 -13.21 6.88
CA GLU A 27 -35.08 -14.01 8.08
C GLU A 27 -35.07 -13.12 9.34
N LYS A 28 -34.09 -12.21 9.46
CA LYS A 28 -34.07 -11.24 10.56
C LYS A 28 -35.29 -10.33 10.53
N LYS A 29 -35.62 -9.74 9.37
CA LYS A 29 -36.80 -8.89 9.22
C LYS A 29 -38.10 -9.63 9.52
N LEU A 30 -38.20 -10.90 9.13
CA LEU A 30 -39.36 -11.75 9.41
C LEU A 30 -39.44 -12.09 10.91
N SER A 31 -38.31 -12.39 11.55
CA SER A 31 -38.24 -12.60 13.00
C SER A 31 -38.68 -11.36 13.77
N ASP A 32 -38.18 -10.18 13.38
CA ASP A 32 -38.55 -8.90 13.98
C ASP A 32 -40.05 -8.61 13.76
N LEU A 33 -40.56 -8.88 12.55
CA LEU A 33 -41.98 -8.73 12.21
C LEU A 33 -42.85 -9.70 13.01
N VAL A 34 -42.44 -10.95 13.18
CA VAL A 34 -43.15 -11.96 13.98
C VAL A 34 -43.16 -11.56 15.46
N SER A 35 -42.07 -11.00 15.98
CA SER A 35 -42.04 -10.46 17.35
C SER A 35 -43.03 -9.31 17.50
N ALA A 36 -43.00 -8.35 16.57
CA ALA A 36 -43.95 -7.24 16.56
C ALA A 36 -45.41 -7.70 16.43
N TYR A 37 -45.69 -8.73 15.62
CA TYR A 37 -47.03 -9.33 15.53
C TYR A 37 -47.44 -10.05 16.81
N LYS A 38 -46.52 -10.69 17.54
CA LYS A 38 -46.80 -11.28 18.85
C LYS A 38 -47.13 -10.20 19.86
N ASP A 39 -46.34 -9.14 19.92
CA ASP A 39 -46.58 -8.00 20.80
C ASP A 39 -47.91 -7.32 20.48
N LEU A 40 -48.24 -7.13 19.20
CA LEU A 40 -49.52 -6.58 18.75
C LEU A 40 -50.69 -7.53 19.02
N ALA A 41 -50.49 -8.85 18.93
CA ALA A 41 -51.52 -9.83 19.27
C ALA A 41 -51.79 -9.86 20.79
N GLU A 42 -50.76 -9.72 21.62
CA GLU A 42 -50.90 -9.55 23.07
C GLU A 42 -51.63 -8.24 23.39
N GLU A 43 -51.29 -7.13 22.73
CA GLU A 43 -52.00 -5.86 22.88
C GLU A 43 -53.46 -5.96 22.42
N LYS A 44 -53.72 -6.57 21.26
CA LYS A 44 -55.08 -6.82 20.76
C LYS A 44 -55.88 -7.68 21.74
N LYS A 45 -55.27 -8.72 22.33
CA LYS A 45 -55.91 -9.55 23.35
C LYS A 45 -56.26 -8.75 24.60
N LEU A 46 -55.35 -7.92 25.09
CA LEU A 46 -55.60 -7.00 26.23
C LEU A 46 -56.72 -5.99 25.91
N LEU A 47 -56.75 -5.49 24.68
CA LEU A 47 -57.80 -4.58 24.20
C LEU A 47 -59.14 -5.29 24.00
N GLU A 48 -59.16 -6.53 23.54
CA GLU A 48 -60.37 -7.35 23.42
C GLU A 48 -60.90 -7.75 24.80
N ASP A 49 -60.02 -8.09 25.75
CA ASP A 49 -60.40 -8.40 27.13
C ASP A 49 -60.99 -7.15 27.83
N SER A 50 -60.39 -5.98 27.62
CA SER A 50 -60.94 -4.71 28.12
C SER A 50 -62.24 -4.30 27.40
N LEU A 51 -62.35 -4.48 26.08
CA LEU A 51 -63.58 -4.23 25.32
C LEU A 51 -64.69 -5.21 25.73
N LYS A 52 -64.37 -6.46 26.02
CA LYS A 52 -65.31 -7.48 26.48
C LYS A 52 -65.80 -7.16 27.89
N ALA A 53 -64.93 -6.70 28.79
CA ALA A 53 -65.33 -6.17 30.09
C ALA A 53 -66.29 -4.98 29.95
N VAL A 54 -66.00 -4.05 29.02
CA VAL A 54 -66.85 -2.88 28.73
C VAL A 54 -68.17 -3.25 28.03
N LYS A 55 -68.18 -4.25 27.14
CA LYS A 55 -69.38 -4.74 26.43
C LYS A 55 -70.28 -5.62 27.30
N GLN A 56 -69.70 -6.39 28.23
CA GLN A 56 -70.46 -7.13 29.24
C GLN A 56 -71.29 -6.13 30.08
N GLU A 57 -70.69 -5.00 30.48
CA GLU A 57 -71.42 -3.90 31.13
C GLU A 57 -72.48 -3.21 30.27
N ARG A 58 -72.35 -3.15 28.93
CA ARG A 58 -73.42 -2.60 28.08
C ARG A 58 -74.63 -3.52 28.00
N ARG A 59 -74.40 -4.84 27.93
CA ARG A 59 -75.50 -5.82 27.97
C ARG A 59 -76.20 -5.87 29.34
N ASP A 60 -75.48 -5.56 30.42
CA ASP A 60 -76.07 -5.48 31.76
C ASP A 60 -76.72 -4.11 32.06
N LYS A 61 -76.54 -3.09 31.20
CA LYS A 61 -77.10 -1.73 31.34
C LYS A 61 -78.20 -1.38 30.33
N ASP A 62 -78.43 -2.19 29.30
CA ASP A 62 -79.51 -1.99 28.32
C ASP A 62 -80.89 -2.48 28.82
N ASP A 63 -80.97 -3.03 30.05
CA ASP A 63 -82.22 -3.21 30.81
C ASP A 63 -82.27 -2.24 32.02
N LYS A 64 -82.36 -0.92 31.73
CA LYS A 64 -83.15 0.11 32.46
C LYS A 64 -82.71 1.54 32.08
N THR A 65 -83.55 2.17 31.26
CA THR A 65 -83.95 3.62 31.28
C THR A 65 -82.83 4.68 31.38
N PHE A 66 -82.42 5.33 30.29
CA PHE A 66 -83.09 6.43 29.54
C PHE A 66 -83.43 7.68 30.38
N LEU A 67 -82.70 8.78 30.07
CA LEU A 67 -82.91 10.20 30.36
C LEU A 67 -82.96 10.68 31.84
N GLN A 68 -82.01 11.53 32.24
CA GLN A 68 -82.21 12.99 32.45
C GLN A 68 -80.98 13.61 33.15
N LYS A 69 -80.71 14.90 32.83
CA LYS A 69 -79.78 15.89 33.44
C LYS A 69 -78.38 15.92 32.81
N SER A 70 -78.15 16.70 31.75
CA SER A 70 -77.98 18.18 31.70
C SER A 70 -76.99 18.68 32.75
N LYS A 71 -75.78 19.09 32.34
CA LYS A 71 -75.43 20.44 31.84
C LYS A 71 -75.35 21.42 33.01
N ASP A 72 -74.14 21.55 33.56
CA ASP A 72 -73.56 22.59 34.43
C ASP A 72 -72.17 22.01 34.85
N PHE A 73 -71.02 22.67 34.95
CA PHE A 73 -70.66 24.08 35.06
C PHE A 73 -69.13 24.15 34.82
N ILE A 74 -68.66 25.02 33.93
CA ILE A 74 -67.25 25.44 33.91
C ILE A 74 -67.12 26.58 34.93
N THR A 75 -66.01 26.61 35.67
CA THR A 75 -65.37 27.77 36.36
C THR A 75 -65.50 27.87 37.89
N LYS A 76 -64.30 27.87 38.55
CA LYS A 76 -63.84 28.47 39.84
C LYS A 76 -63.22 27.42 40.76
N SER A 77 -61.89 27.37 40.92
CA SER A 77 -61.00 28.26 41.71
C SER A 77 -61.08 28.08 43.23
N LYS A 78 -59.96 27.58 43.78
CA LYS A 78 -59.32 27.90 45.07
C LYS A 78 -60.13 27.83 46.38
N GLN A 79 -59.53 27.03 47.27
CA GLN A 79 -59.36 27.19 48.72
C GLN A 79 -60.35 26.52 49.69
N PRO A 80 -59.85 26.17 50.90
CA PRO A 80 -60.23 24.98 51.66
C PRO A 80 -61.15 25.29 52.85
N VAL A 81 -61.68 24.26 53.51
CA VAL A 81 -61.82 24.07 54.98
C VAL A 81 -62.73 22.85 55.26
N VAL A 82 -62.42 22.18 56.37
CA VAL A 82 -62.86 20.87 56.88
C VAL A 82 -64.28 20.95 57.56
N PRO A 83 -64.80 19.90 58.25
CA PRO A 83 -65.89 18.97 57.87
C PRO A 83 -67.24 19.19 58.63
N PRO A 84 -68.31 18.43 58.29
CA PRO A 84 -68.74 17.35 59.20
C PRO A 84 -69.28 16.07 58.50
N GLN A 85 -69.28 14.97 59.26
CA GLN A 85 -69.73 13.59 58.92
C GLN A 85 -71.28 13.46 58.80
N PRO A 86 -71.85 12.22 58.71
CA PRO A 86 -72.02 11.35 57.55
C PRO A 86 -73.53 11.19 57.19
N PRO A 87 -73.87 10.52 56.08
CA PRO A 87 -74.86 9.46 56.26
C PRO A 87 -74.50 8.17 55.54
N GLU A 88 -74.96 7.11 56.19
CA GLU A 88 -74.82 5.71 55.88
C GLU A 88 -75.58 5.29 54.61
N ASN A 89 -75.09 4.16 54.10
CA ASN A 89 -75.83 3.08 53.44
C ASN A 89 -76.04 3.11 51.92
N ASN A 90 -75.51 2.01 51.36
CA ASN A 90 -75.97 1.23 50.21
C ASN A 90 -75.52 1.69 48.82
N ASP A 91 -74.33 1.23 48.42
CA ASP A 91 -74.02 0.81 47.04
C ASP A 91 -72.78 -0.13 47.03
N ALA A 92 -72.88 -1.26 47.75
CA ALA A 92 -71.79 -2.24 47.84
C ALA A 92 -71.51 -2.98 46.51
N GLU A 93 -72.44 -2.98 45.54
CA GLU A 93 -72.24 -3.66 44.25
C GLU A 93 -71.65 -2.77 43.14
N SER A 94 -71.80 -1.45 43.22
CA SER A 94 -71.17 -0.53 42.26
C SER A 94 -69.69 -0.26 42.57
N GLY A 95 -69.29 -0.37 43.84
CA GLY A 95 -67.90 -0.20 44.29
C GLY A 95 -66.98 -1.32 43.81
N GLU A 96 -67.44 -2.57 43.87
CA GLU A 96 -66.62 -3.74 43.52
C GLU A 96 -66.25 -3.77 42.02
N SER A 97 -67.13 -3.27 41.14
CA SER A 97 -66.85 -3.10 39.70
C SER A 97 -65.86 -1.95 39.44
N ALA A 98 -65.96 -0.84 40.18
CA ALA A 98 -65.02 0.26 40.09
C ALA A 98 -63.63 -0.09 40.63
N GLU A 99 -63.58 -0.88 41.70
CA GLU A 99 -62.34 -1.37 42.32
C GLU A 99 -61.62 -2.36 41.41
N LYS A 100 -62.35 -3.30 40.77
CA LYS A 100 -61.79 -4.19 39.74
C LYS A 100 -61.25 -3.41 38.52
N LYS A 101 -61.89 -2.30 38.11
CA LYS A 101 -61.37 -1.41 37.04
C LYS A 101 -60.11 -0.68 37.47
N LEU A 102 -60.09 -0.18 38.72
CA LEU A 102 -58.92 0.47 39.30
C LEU A 102 -57.74 -0.51 39.36
N ASP A 103 -57.97 -1.76 39.75
CA ASP A 103 -56.95 -2.81 39.83
C ASP A 103 -56.38 -3.19 38.47
N VAL A 104 -57.23 -3.32 37.44
CA VAL A 104 -56.77 -3.64 36.07
C VAL A 104 -55.95 -2.48 35.50
N VAL A 105 -56.39 -1.24 35.68
CA VAL A 105 -55.63 -0.04 35.25
C VAL A 105 -54.33 0.10 36.04
N THR A 106 -54.35 -0.18 37.33
CA THR A 106 -53.15 -0.15 38.19
C THR A 106 -52.14 -1.20 37.76
N LYS A 107 -52.58 -2.44 37.46
CA LYS A 107 -51.72 -3.50 36.92
C LYS A 107 -51.16 -3.15 35.54
N ALA A 108 -51.96 -2.55 34.66
CA ALA A 108 -51.50 -2.08 33.35
C ALA A 108 -50.46 -0.95 33.49
N PHE A 109 -50.68 0.00 34.41
CA PHE A 109 -49.75 1.09 34.68
C PHE A 109 -48.45 0.61 35.32
N GLN A 110 -48.52 -0.35 36.25
CA GLN A 110 -47.34 -1.01 36.84
C GLN A 110 -46.53 -1.74 35.76
N THR A 111 -47.20 -2.52 34.90
CA THR A 111 -46.53 -3.23 33.81
C THR A 111 -45.88 -2.26 32.81
N LEU A 112 -46.56 -1.15 32.48
CA LEU A 112 -46.00 -0.11 31.60
C LEU A 112 -44.81 0.60 32.26
N THR A 113 -44.89 0.87 33.56
CA THR A 113 -43.81 1.49 34.34
C THR A 113 -42.60 0.57 34.44
N GLU A 114 -42.80 -0.73 34.67
CA GLU A 114 -41.73 -1.73 34.67
C GLU A 114 -41.11 -1.90 33.28
N LYS A 115 -41.92 -1.98 32.21
CA LYS A 115 -41.41 -2.05 30.83
C LYS A 115 -40.62 -0.79 30.48
N LYS A 116 -41.10 0.40 30.87
CA LYS A 116 -40.40 1.66 30.69
C LYS A 116 -39.10 1.71 31.49
N SER A 117 -39.09 1.25 32.74
CA SER A 117 -37.89 1.19 33.57
C SER A 117 -36.86 0.21 33.02
N LYS A 118 -37.28 -0.98 32.55
CA LYS A 118 -36.42 -1.96 31.88
C LYS A 118 -35.83 -1.40 30.59
N MET A 119 -36.65 -0.74 29.77
CA MET A 119 -36.21 -0.09 28.54
C MET A 119 -35.21 1.03 28.82
N GLU A 120 -35.48 1.91 29.79
CA GLU A 120 -34.57 2.97 30.20
C GLU A 120 -33.25 2.41 30.74
N ALA A 121 -33.29 1.36 31.57
CA ALA A 121 -32.09 0.69 32.08
C ALA A 121 -31.24 0.10 30.94
N SER A 122 -31.88 -0.54 29.95
CA SER A 122 -31.18 -1.07 28.77
C SER A 122 -30.56 0.05 27.93
N PHE A 123 -31.27 1.16 27.75
CA PHE A 123 -30.76 2.34 27.03
C PHE A 123 -29.56 2.97 27.74
N GLN A 124 -29.62 3.10 29.07
CA GLN A 124 -28.50 3.64 29.86
C GLN A 124 -27.29 2.70 29.82
N ALA A 125 -27.49 1.38 29.84
CA ALA A 125 -26.42 0.40 29.68
C ALA A 125 -25.77 0.49 28.29
N ASP A 126 -26.58 0.55 27.23
CA ASP A 126 -26.10 0.69 25.86
C ASP A 126 -25.36 2.01 25.64
N LYS A 127 -25.85 3.11 26.22
CA LYS A 127 -25.16 4.40 26.19
C LYS A 127 -23.80 4.32 26.87
N LYS A 128 -23.70 3.70 28.06
CA LYS A 128 -22.42 3.51 28.75
C LYS A 128 -21.46 2.64 27.94
N ASN A 129 -21.95 1.53 27.38
CA ASN A 129 -21.15 0.66 26.54
C ASN A 129 -20.65 1.39 25.29
N LEU A 130 -21.50 2.19 24.64
CA LEU A 130 -21.13 2.97 23.47
C LEU A 130 -20.06 4.02 23.81
N VAL A 131 -20.15 4.68 24.96
CA VAL A 131 -19.13 5.63 25.43
C VAL A 131 -17.81 4.92 25.72
N VAL A 132 -17.83 3.74 26.36
CA VAL A 132 -16.62 2.97 26.64
C VAL A 132 -15.95 2.51 25.34
N GLU A 133 -16.72 1.98 24.39
CA GLU A 133 -16.19 1.58 23.09
C GLU A 133 -15.66 2.77 22.29
N HIS A 134 -16.36 3.92 22.33
CA HIS A 134 -15.88 5.15 21.72
C HIS A 134 -14.54 5.60 22.34
N ASN A 135 -14.44 5.65 23.66
CA ASN A 135 -13.21 6.03 24.35
C ASN A 135 -12.06 5.07 24.02
N LYS A 136 -12.30 3.76 23.97
CA LYS A 136 -11.28 2.78 23.53
C LYS A 136 -10.83 3.01 22.08
N THR A 137 -11.74 3.43 21.19
CA THR A 137 -11.34 3.77 19.81
C THR A 137 -10.54 5.06 19.77
N VAL A 138 -10.91 6.07 20.57
CA VAL A 138 -10.19 7.34 20.67
C VAL A 138 -8.76 7.10 21.20
N THR A 139 -8.59 6.34 22.29
CA THR A 139 -7.25 6.07 22.84
C THR A 139 -6.37 5.32 21.84
N LYS A 140 -6.91 4.36 21.08
CA LYS A 140 -6.16 3.69 20.01
C LYS A 140 -5.71 4.66 18.93
N PHE A 141 -6.57 5.59 18.52
CA PHE A 141 -6.20 6.61 17.55
C PHE A 141 -5.17 7.59 18.10
N GLU A 142 -5.23 7.95 19.38
CA GLU A 142 -4.22 8.77 20.06
C GLU A 142 -2.86 8.07 20.08
N ASP A 143 -2.82 6.78 20.42
CA ASP A 143 -1.60 5.95 20.41
C ASP A 143 -1.02 5.84 18.98
N ASP A 144 -1.86 5.58 17.97
CA ASP A 144 -1.43 5.52 16.57
C ASP A 144 -0.87 6.87 16.09
N VAL A 145 -1.47 7.99 16.48
CA VAL A 145 -0.99 9.34 16.16
C VAL A 145 0.35 9.60 16.84
N ALA A 146 0.52 9.22 18.10
CA ALA A 146 1.79 9.34 18.82
C ALA A 146 2.90 8.52 18.13
N MET A 147 2.61 7.28 17.77
CA MET A 147 3.55 6.39 17.06
C MET A 147 3.94 6.93 15.68
N LEU A 148 2.98 7.42 14.90
CA LEU A 148 3.24 8.05 13.60
C LEU A 148 4.08 9.33 13.75
N THR A 149 3.84 10.11 14.80
CA THR A 149 4.61 11.32 15.10
C THR A 149 6.08 10.97 15.41
N ILE A 150 6.33 9.93 16.20
CA ILE A 150 7.69 9.44 16.49
C ILE A 150 8.37 8.94 15.21
N GLN A 151 7.65 8.21 14.35
CA GLN A 151 8.20 7.75 13.07
C GLN A 151 8.54 8.90 12.13
N LEU A 152 7.69 9.93 12.06
CA LEU A 152 7.96 11.14 11.28
C LEU A 152 9.21 11.87 11.79
N GLU A 153 9.36 12.03 13.11
CA GLU A 153 10.55 12.67 13.68
C GLU A 153 11.81 11.85 13.40
N ARG A 154 11.73 10.52 13.48
CA ARG A 154 12.84 9.61 13.12
C ARG A 154 13.24 9.74 11.65
N LEU A 155 12.26 9.78 10.74
CA LEU A 155 12.51 9.94 9.30
C LEU A 155 13.09 11.33 8.99
N LYS A 156 12.59 12.37 9.64
CA LYS A 156 13.10 13.74 9.52
C LYS A 156 14.55 13.84 9.99
N ASN A 157 14.89 13.23 11.13
CA ASN A 157 16.26 13.17 11.63
C ASN A 157 17.18 12.38 10.67
N LYS A 158 16.70 11.25 10.15
CA LYS A 158 17.45 10.46 9.15
C LYS A 158 17.69 11.26 7.86
N LEU A 159 16.67 11.97 7.37
CA LEU A 159 16.81 12.82 6.19
C LEU A 159 17.79 13.97 6.43
N GLY A 160 17.74 14.61 7.59
CA GLY A 160 18.68 15.66 7.98
C GLY A 160 20.12 15.15 8.06
N GLN A 161 20.32 13.95 8.60
CA GLN A 161 21.64 13.32 8.63
C GLN A 161 22.17 13.02 7.22
N GLU A 162 21.35 12.43 6.35
CA GLU A 162 21.70 12.14 4.95
C GLU A 162 21.98 13.41 4.12
N GLN A 163 21.37 14.55 4.48
CA GLN A 163 21.70 15.85 3.87
C GLN A 163 23.05 16.35 4.35
N LYS A 164 23.32 16.29 5.65
CA LYS A 164 24.60 16.68 6.23
C LYS A 164 25.75 15.82 5.71
N ASP A 165 25.53 14.52 5.56
CA ASP A 165 26.54 13.60 5.03
C ASP A 165 26.86 13.92 3.55
N ARG A 166 25.82 14.19 2.73
CA ARG A 166 26.02 14.66 1.35
C ARG A 166 26.76 16.00 1.26
N GLU A 167 26.48 16.93 2.16
CA GLU A 167 27.19 18.21 2.23
C GLU A 167 28.65 18.02 2.64
N ASN A 168 28.90 17.16 3.64
CA ASN A 168 30.26 16.81 4.05
C ASN A 168 31.04 16.14 2.90
N ASP A 169 30.44 15.20 2.18
CA ASP A 169 31.05 14.54 1.03
C ASP A 169 31.35 15.53 -0.10
N ALA A 170 30.40 16.43 -0.41
CA ALA A 170 30.61 17.50 -1.38
C ALA A 170 31.76 18.43 -0.96
N GLN A 171 31.86 18.77 0.33
CA GLN A 171 32.95 19.58 0.86
C GLN A 171 34.29 18.84 0.78
N LEU A 172 34.33 17.54 1.10
CA LEU A 172 35.53 16.71 0.97
C LEU A 172 35.99 16.63 -0.49
N HIS A 173 35.06 16.41 -1.43
CA HIS A 173 35.36 16.42 -2.86
C HIS A 173 35.90 17.77 -3.33
N SER A 174 35.29 18.87 -2.87
CA SER A 174 35.78 20.22 -3.16
C SER A 174 37.20 20.45 -2.62
N ASN A 175 37.48 20.04 -1.39
CA ASN A 175 38.80 20.17 -0.78
C ASN A 175 39.85 19.33 -1.54
N MET A 176 39.51 18.09 -1.89
CA MET A 176 40.38 17.20 -2.67
C MET A 176 40.70 17.79 -4.05
N LEU A 177 39.73 18.43 -4.71
CA LEU A 177 39.98 19.12 -5.98
C LEU A 177 40.94 20.29 -5.82
N VAL A 178 40.79 21.09 -4.76
CA VAL A 178 41.70 22.21 -4.45
C VAL A 178 43.11 21.68 -4.16
N GLU A 179 43.24 20.60 -3.39
CA GLU A 179 44.53 19.97 -3.11
C GLU A 179 45.19 19.43 -4.38
N LEU A 180 44.46 18.73 -5.23
CA LEU A 180 44.96 18.25 -6.53
C LEU A 180 45.40 19.41 -7.43
N GLN A 181 44.63 20.50 -7.46
CA GLN A 181 44.98 21.69 -8.21
C GLN A 181 46.26 22.35 -7.66
N ASN A 182 46.43 22.39 -6.34
CA ASN A 182 47.65 22.89 -5.71
C ASN A 182 48.86 22.02 -6.02
N VAL A 183 48.73 20.69 -5.94
CA VAL A 183 49.82 19.76 -6.30
C VAL A 183 50.20 19.90 -7.77
N LEU A 184 49.23 20.00 -8.68
CA LEU A 184 49.52 20.24 -10.09
C LEU A 184 50.22 21.59 -10.32
N ALA A 185 49.85 22.63 -9.57
CA ALA A 185 50.50 23.94 -9.65
C ALA A 185 51.95 23.88 -9.14
N THR A 186 52.21 23.23 -8.01
CA THR A 186 53.57 23.08 -7.47
C THR A 186 54.44 22.21 -8.35
N GLU A 187 53.91 21.13 -8.94
CA GLU A 187 54.64 20.31 -9.91
C GLU A 187 55.01 21.11 -11.16
N ARG A 188 54.10 21.95 -11.67
CA ARG A 188 54.40 22.85 -12.81
C ARG A 188 55.51 23.82 -12.48
N LEU A 189 55.45 24.49 -11.32
CA LEU A 189 56.49 25.41 -10.87
C LEU A 189 57.84 24.72 -10.72
N MET A 190 57.87 23.53 -10.10
CA MET A 190 59.09 22.74 -9.94
C MET A 190 59.66 22.29 -11.29
N ASN A 191 58.81 21.89 -12.23
CA ASN A 191 59.22 21.49 -13.58
C ASN A 191 59.84 22.67 -14.34
N ASP A 192 59.25 23.86 -14.24
CA ASP A 192 59.78 25.07 -14.85
C ASP A 192 61.11 25.52 -14.21
N GLU A 193 61.26 25.35 -12.89
CA GLU A 193 62.54 25.58 -12.21
C GLU A 193 63.63 24.59 -12.66
N LEU A 194 63.30 23.29 -12.74
CA LEU A 194 64.22 22.27 -13.26
C LEU A 194 64.61 22.53 -14.71
N LYS A 195 63.66 22.93 -15.57
CA LYS A 195 63.95 23.34 -16.95
C LYS A 195 64.90 24.54 -16.99
N SER A 196 64.70 25.53 -16.13
CA SER A 196 65.59 26.69 -16.01
C SER A 196 66.99 26.28 -15.58
N GLN A 197 67.11 25.39 -14.58
CA GLN A 197 68.40 24.84 -14.14
C GLN A 197 69.10 24.05 -15.26
N ILE A 198 68.37 23.24 -16.03
CA ILE A 198 68.89 22.52 -17.20
C ILE A 198 69.37 23.50 -18.26
N ALA A 199 68.63 24.57 -18.55
CA ALA A 199 69.05 25.63 -19.48
C ALA A 199 70.32 26.36 -19.02
N GLN A 200 70.47 26.61 -17.72
CA GLN A 200 71.69 27.19 -17.16
C GLN A 200 72.88 26.21 -17.22
N LEU A 201 72.67 24.92 -16.94
CA LEU A 201 73.74 23.92 -17.01
C LEU A 201 74.17 23.63 -18.45
N THR A 202 73.23 23.61 -19.40
CA THR A 202 73.52 23.47 -20.84
C THR A 202 74.30 24.67 -21.38
N SER A 203 73.90 25.90 -21.04
CA SER A 203 74.66 27.10 -21.41
C SER A 203 76.05 27.14 -20.75
N LYS A 204 76.18 26.74 -19.47
CA LYS A 204 77.50 26.58 -18.81
C LYS A 204 78.36 25.53 -19.50
N LYS A 205 77.77 24.39 -19.90
CA LYS A 205 78.48 23.33 -20.64
C LYS A 205 78.96 23.83 -22.01
N GLU A 206 78.15 24.63 -22.71
CA GLU A 206 78.57 25.29 -23.96
C GLU A 206 79.70 26.30 -23.74
N HIS A 207 79.61 27.12 -22.68
CA HIS A 207 80.66 28.08 -22.32
C HIS A 207 81.98 27.43 -21.86
N VAL A 208 81.92 26.28 -21.19
CA VAL A 208 83.11 25.50 -20.81
C VAL A 208 83.71 24.82 -22.03
N LYS A 209 82.86 24.34 -22.96
CA LYS A 209 83.31 23.76 -24.24
C LYS A 209 83.94 24.79 -25.18
N SER A 210 83.59 26.08 -25.04
CA SER A 210 84.23 27.19 -25.76
C SER A 210 85.46 27.79 -25.07
N ARG A 211 85.85 27.32 -23.87
CA ARG A 211 87.01 27.82 -23.10
C ARG A 211 88.03 26.72 -22.79
N THR A 212 88.76 26.31 -23.81
CA THR A 212 90.15 25.83 -23.71
C THR A 212 90.91 26.48 -24.87
N PRO A 213 91.80 27.47 -24.64
CA PRO A 213 93.11 27.20 -24.03
C PRO A 213 93.66 28.27 -23.05
N THR A 214 94.64 27.80 -22.27
CA THR A 214 95.76 28.46 -21.53
C THR A 214 95.51 29.44 -20.36
N PRO A 215 96.27 29.33 -19.25
CA PRO A 215 96.14 30.15 -18.04
C PRO A 215 97.23 31.21 -17.91
N GLU A 216 96.87 32.47 -17.63
CA GLU A 216 97.76 33.44 -16.97
C GLU A 216 96.99 34.33 -15.98
N VAL A 217 97.60 34.46 -14.81
CA VAL A 217 97.25 35.23 -13.60
C VAL A 217 97.57 36.74 -13.86
N PRO A 218 97.52 37.73 -12.93
CA PRO A 218 96.88 37.86 -11.60
C PRO A 218 96.28 39.26 -11.25
N ARG A 219 95.66 39.31 -10.05
CA ARG A 219 95.83 40.33 -8.98
C ARG A 219 94.91 41.57 -8.90
N LYS A 220 94.49 41.80 -7.63
CA LYS A 220 94.17 43.06 -6.91
C LYS A 220 92.74 43.60 -7.08
N ASP A 221 92.02 44.11 -6.08
CA ASP A 221 92.32 44.49 -4.69
C ASP A 221 91.01 44.84 -3.92
N LEU A 222 91.05 44.79 -2.58
CA LEU A 222 90.38 45.66 -1.58
C LEU A 222 88.83 45.67 -1.38
N LYS A 223 88.39 45.00 -0.28
CA LYS A 223 87.55 45.43 0.90
C LYS A 223 86.59 46.67 0.81
N PRO A 224 85.60 46.88 1.73
CA PRO A 224 85.12 46.06 2.88
C PRO A 224 83.57 46.03 3.13
N THR A 225 83.14 45.10 3.97
CA THR A 225 82.22 45.28 5.13
C THR A 225 81.04 46.26 5.05
N ILE A 226 79.99 45.94 4.29
CA ILE A 226 78.60 46.44 4.54
C ILE A 226 77.54 45.32 4.33
N LYS A 227 77.85 44.29 3.54
CA LYS A 227 76.89 43.23 3.16
C LYS A 227 76.54 42.22 4.26
N GLN A 228 77.34 42.13 5.32
CA GLN A 228 77.17 41.08 6.35
C GLN A 228 76.10 41.42 7.40
N ARG A 229 75.73 42.70 7.57
CA ARG A 229 74.66 43.11 8.49
C ARG A 229 73.27 43.05 7.85
N GLN A 230 73.17 43.36 6.56
CA GLN A 230 71.94 43.15 5.77
C GLN A 230 71.61 41.67 5.60
N GLN A 231 72.60 40.78 5.52
CA GLN A 231 72.36 39.33 5.48
C GLN A 231 71.83 38.76 6.81
N LEU A 232 72.17 39.35 7.96
CA LEU A 232 71.66 38.89 9.25
C LEU A 232 70.20 39.32 9.48
N ASP A 233 69.81 40.51 9.02
CA ASP A 233 68.41 40.97 9.13
C ASP A 233 67.48 40.25 8.13
N THR A 234 67.95 39.90 6.93
CA THR A 234 67.19 39.03 6.01
C THR A 234 67.08 37.60 6.54
N SER A 235 68.16 37.07 7.13
CA SER A 235 68.17 35.72 7.68
C SER A 235 67.34 35.60 8.96
N ASN A 236 67.28 36.64 9.81
CA ASN A 236 66.37 36.69 10.95
C ASN A 236 64.89 36.82 10.54
N GLY A 237 64.59 37.59 9.48
CA GLY A 237 63.25 37.66 8.91
C GLY A 237 62.79 36.35 8.26
N GLU A 238 63.72 35.60 7.67
CA GLU A 238 63.47 34.23 7.18
C GLU A 238 63.23 33.25 8.33
N ILE A 239 63.98 33.35 9.43
CA ILE A 239 63.76 32.54 10.64
C ILE A 239 62.41 32.84 11.30
N GLU A 240 61.96 34.10 11.34
CA GLU A 240 60.63 34.44 11.86
C GLU A 240 59.50 33.91 10.96
N LYS A 241 59.67 33.96 9.64
CA LYS A 241 58.74 33.32 8.69
C LYS A 241 58.69 31.82 8.90
N ILE A 242 59.84 31.15 8.99
CA ILE A 242 59.91 29.70 9.24
C ILE A 242 59.27 29.33 10.58
N LYS A 243 59.45 30.13 11.64
CA LYS A 243 58.78 29.91 12.93
C LYS A 243 57.26 30.07 12.82
N LYS A 244 56.80 31.05 12.06
CA LYS A 244 55.37 31.26 11.81
C LYS A 244 54.78 30.10 10.99
N ASP A 245 55.45 29.70 9.93
CA ASP A 245 55.06 28.57 9.08
C ASP A 245 55.06 27.26 9.88
N LEU A 246 56.02 27.06 10.80
CA LEU A 246 56.08 25.90 11.69
C LEU A 246 54.91 25.88 12.69
N ILE A 247 54.51 27.04 13.23
CA ILE A 247 53.35 27.13 14.13
C ILE A 247 52.05 26.85 13.35
N GLU A 248 51.91 27.43 12.15
CA GLU A 248 50.76 27.17 11.28
C GLU A 248 50.68 25.69 10.89
N GLU A 249 51.82 25.04 10.63
CA GLU A 249 51.87 23.61 10.32
C GLU A 249 51.60 22.74 11.55
N GLN A 250 52.10 23.12 12.74
CA GLN A 250 51.78 22.45 14.00
C GLN A 250 50.27 22.53 14.32
N GLU A 251 49.63 23.66 14.03
CA GLU A 251 48.18 23.81 14.14
C GLU A 251 47.42 22.97 13.12
N ARG A 252 47.92 22.85 11.88
CA ARG A 252 47.33 21.95 10.88
C ARG A 252 47.45 20.49 11.29
N ILE A 253 48.60 20.07 11.80
CA ILE A 253 48.81 18.71 12.33
C ILE A 253 47.87 18.45 13.50
N SER A 254 47.74 19.39 14.45
CA SER A 254 46.82 19.24 15.58
C SER A 254 45.35 19.16 15.14
N LYS A 255 44.94 19.97 14.16
CA LYS A 255 43.59 19.90 13.57
C LYS A 255 43.36 18.57 12.85
N ALA A 256 44.35 18.08 12.10
CA ALA A 256 44.28 16.78 11.44
C ALA A 256 44.21 15.62 12.44
N GLU A 257 44.95 15.70 13.55
CA GLU A 257 44.95 14.71 14.62
C GLU A 257 43.59 14.64 15.34
N VAL A 258 42.97 15.79 15.63
CA VAL A 258 41.62 15.84 16.22
C VAL A 258 40.57 15.26 15.25
N LEU A 259 40.65 15.57 13.96
CA LEU A 259 39.74 15.01 12.95
C LEU A 259 39.95 13.50 12.80
N PHE A 260 41.20 13.02 12.87
CA PHE A 260 41.52 11.61 12.82
C PHE A 260 40.96 10.87 14.04
N GLN A 261 41.13 11.41 15.25
CA GLN A 261 40.55 10.85 16.47
C GLN A 261 39.03 10.80 16.40
N LEU A 262 38.37 11.87 15.90
CA LEU A 262 36.92 11.89 15.75
C LEU A 262 36.42 10.85 14.74
N ARG A 263 37.13 10.66 13.62
CA ARG A 263 36.81 9.61 12.65
C ARG A 263 36.99 8.23 13.26
N GLN A 264 38.06 8.02 14.02
CA GLN A 264 38.32 6.77 14.71
C GLN A 264 37.22 6.44 15.73
N THR A 265 36.74 7.41 16.53
CA THR A 265 35.65 7.14 17.47
C THR A 265 34.34 6.81 16.76
N GLN A 266 34.04 7.46 15.63
CA GLN A 266 32.87 7.14 14.81
C GLN A 266 32.97 5.73 14.20
N ASP A 267 34.15 5.34 13.71
CA ASP A 267 34.38 4.00 13.17
C ASP A 267 34.29 2.93 14.28
N GLU A 268 34.84 3.19 15.46
CA GLU A 268 34.72 2.32 16.64
C GLU A 268 33.27 2.17 17.11
N GLU A 269 32.48 3.24 17.12
CA GLU A 269 31.04 3.20 17.43
C GLU A 269 30.26 2.38 16.39
N ARG A 270 30.55 2.58 15.09
CA ARG A 270 29.94 1.79 14.02
C ARG A 270 30.30 0.32 14.12
N ILE A 271 31.56 0.00 14.42
CA ILE A 271 32.01 -1.38 14.64
C ILE A 271 31.26 -1.97 15.83
N ARG A 272 31.14 -1.25 16.94
CA ARG A 272 30.37 -1.70 18.13
C ARG A 272 28.91 -1.98 17.79
N GLU A 273 28.26 -1.13 17.00
CA GLU A 273 26.87 -1.37 16.55
C GLU A 273 26.76 -2.61 15.65
N LEU A 274 27.73 -2.82 14.77
CA LEU A 274 27.78 -4.01 13.91
C LEU A 274 28.01 -5.27 14.73
N GLU A 275 28.93 -5.23 15.70
CA GLU A 275 29.17 -6.33 16.65
C GLU A 275 27.93 -6.65 17.47
N GLN A 276 27.20 -5.64 17.94
CA GLN A 276 25.93 -5.83 18.63
C GLN A 276 24.90 -6.53 17.73
N LYS A 277 24.70 -6.03 16.50
CA LYS A 277 23.78 -6.65 15.53
C LYS A 277 24.20 -8.09 15.19
N VAL A 278 25.50 -8.36 15.07
CA VAL A 278 26.02 -9.72 14.85
C VAL A 278 25.76 -10.60 16.07
N SER A 279 25.89 -10.09 17.29
CA SER A 279 25.52 -10.82 18.51
C SER A 279 24.03 -11.14 18.55
N GLU A 280 23.16 -10.16 18.29
CA GLU A 280 21.70 -10.34 18.24
C GLU A 280 21.30 -11.37 17.17
N LEU A 281 21.93 -11.32 15.99
CA LEU A 281 21.73 -12.32 14.94
C LEU A 281 22.22 -13.69 15.38
N SER A 282 23.39 -13.79 16.02
CA SER A 282 23.95 -15.04 16.53
C SER A 282 23.06 -15.66 17.60
N ASP A 283 22.53 -14.84 18.51
CA ASP A 283 21.55 -15.27 19.51
C ASP A 283 20.28 -15.77 18.84
N SER A 284 19.72 -15.02 17.89
CA SER A 284 18.50 -15.45 17.18
C SER A 284 18.70 -16.79 16.44
N ILE A 285 19.85 -16.96 15.78
CA ILE A 285 20.22 -18.21 15.11
C ILE A 285 20.34 -19.35 16.14
N GLY A 286 20.96 -19.10 17.29
CA GLY A 286 21.03 -20.08 18.38
C GLY A 286 19.65 -20.49 18.92
N HIS A 287 18.71 -19.55 19.03
CA HIS A 287 17.32 -19.86 19.41
C HIS A 287 16.64 -20.73 18.35
N TYR A 288 16.80 -20.41 17.07
CA TYR A 288 16.26 -21.21 15.97
C TYR A 288 16.89 -22.60 15.89
N GLU A 289 18.19 -22.74 16.13
CA GLU A 289 18.86 -24.03 16.16
C GLU A 289 18.40 -24.89 17.33
N LYS A 290 18.26 -24.30 18.53
CA LYS A 290 17.69 -24.99 19.70
C LYS A 290 16.24 -25.41 19.47
N GLN A 291 15.43 -24.57 18.86
CA GLN A 291 14.06 -24.90 18.49
C GLN A 291 14.03 -26.05 17.48
N ARG A 292 14.86 -26.00 16.44
CA ARG A 292 15.00 -27.07 15.45
C ARG A 292 15.42 -28.40 16.09
N TYR A 293 16.34 -28.38 17.05
CA TYR A 293 16.73 -29.58 17.80
C TYR A 293 15.58 -30.15 18.62
N ASN A 294 14.81 -29.28 19.30
CA ASN A 294 13.61 -29.69 20.03
C ASN A 294 12.57 -30.30 19.09
N ASP A 295 12.30 -29.65 17.96
CA ASP A 295 11.37 -30.14 16.95
C ASP A 295 11.84 -31.49 16.39
N GLN A 296 13.12 -31.64 16.08
CA GLN A 296 13.70 -32.92 15.65
C GLN A 296 13.54 -34.00 16.72
N SER A 297 13.77 -33.69 18.00
CA SER A 297 13.54 -34.63 19.11
C SER A 297 12.08 -35.04 19.23
N THR A 298 11.14 -34.09 19.09
CA THR A 298 9.69 -34.40 19.10
C THR A 298 9.29 -35.26 17.90
N ILE A 299 9.82 -34.99 16.71
CA ILE A 299 9.61 -35.80 15.51
C ILE A 299 10.13 -37.22 15.74
N HIS A 300 11.32 -37.41 16.33
CA HIS A 300 11.84 -38.75 16.64
C HIS A 300 10.93 -39.50 17.64
N LYS A 301 10.45 -38.81 18.69
CA LYS A 301 9.50 -39.41 19.64
C LYS A 301 8.18 -39.78 18.97
N LEU A 302 7.67 -38.95 18.05
CA LEU A 302 6.45 -39.23 17.30
C LEU A 302 6.66 -40.38 16.31
N LYS A 303 7.80 -40.45 15.62
CA LYS A 303 8.18 -41.57 14.76
C LYS A 303 8.23 -42.88 15.55
N HIS A 304 8.89 -42.90 16.70
CA HIS A 304 8.93 -44.09 17.55
C HIS A 304 7.55 -44.48 18.08
N LYS A 305 6.67 -43.51 18.38
CA LYS A 305 5.27 -43.81 18.75
C LYS A 305 4.48 -44.37 17.57
N LEU A 306 4.69 -43.84 16.36
CA LEU A 306 4.06 -44.35 15.14
C LEU A 306 4.55 -45.77 14.83
N GLU A 307 5.84 -46.03 14.94
CA GLU A 307 6.45 -47.36 14.78
C GLU A 307 5.89 -48.34 15.82
N ASN A 308 5.84 -47.97 17.10
CA ASN A 308 5.21 -48.81 18.13
C ASN A 308 3.70 -49.04 17.87
N LEU A 309 2.99 -48.06 17.32
CA LEU A 309 1.58 -48.19 16.96
C LEU A 309 1.39 -49.02 15.68
N GLU A 310 2.34 -48.99 14.75
CA GLU A 310 2.38 -49.79 13.54
C GLU A 310 2.69 -51.27 13.90
N GLU A 311 3.63 -51.49 14.81
CA GLU A 311 3.90 -52.80 15.43
C GLU A 311 2.69 -53.32 16.22
N ALA A 312 2.03 -52.47 17.01
CA ALA A 312 0.81 -52.84 17.74
C ALA A 312 -0.43 -53.01 16.84
N SER A 313 -0.47 -52.32 15.70
CA SER A 313 -1.49 -52.46 14.64
C SER A 313 -1.22 -53.66 13.73
N SER A 314 -0.06 -54.30 13.85
CA SER A 314 0.29 -55.53 13.15
C SER A 314 0.02 -56.77 14.01
N PRO A 315 -1.25 -57.20 14.13
CA PRO A 315 -1.51 -58.62 14.31
C PRO A 315 -2.60 -59.11 13.35
N THR A 316 -2.47 -58.95 12.02
CA THR A 316 -3.14 -59.85 11.04
C THR A 316 -2.57 -59.80 9.60
N ALA A 317 -1.26 -59.74 9.41
CA ALA A 317 -0.60 -60.01 8.12
C ALA A 317 0.89 -60.19 8.43
N HIS A 318 1.54 -61.35 8.38
CA HIS A 318 1.47 -62.44 7.43
C HIS A 318 2.12 -63.69 8.05
N THR A 319 1.54 -64.86 7.80
CA THR A 319 2.32 -66.08 7.52
C THR A 319 1.52 -66.98 6.58
N THR A 320 1.49 -66.66 5.29
CA THR A 320 1.48 -67.72 4.27
C THR A 320 2.27 -67.25 3.07
N THR A 321 3.52 -67.67 3.10
CA THR A 321 4.47 -67.84 2.02
C THR A 321 3.80 -68.47 0.80
N LEU A 322 3.62 -67.72 -0.28
CA LEU A 322 3.62 -68.27 -1.64
C LEU A 322 4.32 -67.28 -2.58
N SER A 323 5.51 -67.71 -2.98
CA SER A 323 6.30 -67.26 -4.12
C SER A 323 5.44 -67.07 -5.37
N PHE A 324 5.53 -65.91 -6.01
CA PHE A 324 5.14 -65.78 -7.42
C PHE A 324 6.16 -64.92 -8.14
N GLU A 325 6.86 -65.59 -9.07
CA GLU A 325 7.83 -65.02 -10.00
C GLU A 325 7.14 -64.10 -11.00
N ALA A 326 7.93 -63.16 -11.52
CA ALA A 326 7.59 -62.27 -12.61
C ALA A 326 7.18 -63.06 -13.86
N PHE A 327 6.07 -62.67 -14.51
CA PHE A 327 5.91 -62.85 -15.95
C PHE A 327 5.01 -61.78 -16.57
N ASP A 328 5.32 -61.55 -17.84
CA ASP A 328 5.17 -60.36 -18.67
C ASP A 328 3.79 -60.25 -19.37
N ASP A 329 3.47 -59.00 -19.69
CA ASP A 329 2.88 -58.47 -20.94
C ASP A 329 1.64 -59.10 -21.64
N ARG A 330 0.77 -58.17 -22.07
CA ARG A 330 -0.15 -58.16 -23.23
C ARG A 330 -1.60 -58.67 -23.16
N ASN A 331 -2.42 -57.79 -23.77
CA ASN A 331 -3.67 -58.04 -24.51
C ASN A 331 -4.90 -58.24 -23.62
N GLY A 332 -6.01 -57.52 -23.74
CA GLY A 332 -6.56 -56.74 -24.83
C GLY A 332 -8.06 -56.99 -24.84
N GLY A 333 -8.86 -55.92 -24.93
CA GLY A 333 -10.20 -55.99 -25.52
C GLY A 333 -11.37 -56.33 -24.59
N SER A 334 -12.25 -55.32 -24.51
CA SER A 334 -13.69 -55.45 -24.74
C SER A 334 -14.60 -55.95 -23.60
N GLY A 335 -15.36 -55.00 -23.07
CA GLY A 335 -16.82 -55.04 -23.25
C GLY A 335 -17.65 -55.71 -22.15
N GLY A 336 -18.69 -54.99 -21.73
CA GLY A 336 -19.89 -55.60 -21.14
C GLY A 336 -20.08 -55.26 -19.67
N GLY A 337 -20.91 -54.26 -19.40
CA GLY A 337 -21.41 -54.03 -18.06
C GLY A 337 -22.30 -55.18 -17.59
N VAL A 338 -22.20 -55.54 -16.31
CA VAL A 338 -23.25 -56.26 -15.58
C VAL A 338 -23.25 -55.76 -14.14
N LYS A 339 -24.37 -55.14 -13.76
CA LYS A 339 -24.82 -55.06 -12.37
C LYS A 339 -25.06 -56.50 -11.90
N GLU A 340 -24.36 -57.01 -10.90
CA GLU A 340 -24.93 -58.11 -10.10
C GLU A 340 -24.23 -58.24 -8.73
N LYS A 341 -25.05 -58.03 -7.70
CA LYS A 341 -25.09 -58.70 -6.39
C LYS A 341 -23.78 -59.15 -5.74
N ILE A 342 -23.52 -58.47 -4.63
CA ILE A 342 -23.09 -59.04 -3.36
C ILE A 342 -23.69 -60.46 -3.20
N ARG A 343 -22.86 -61.47 -3.40
CA ARG A 343 -23.13 -62.86 -3.05
C ARG A 343 -22.56 -63.09 -1.66
N LEU A 344 -23.37 -62.77 -0.65
CA LEU A 344 -23.25 -63.44 0.64
C LEU A 344 -23.64 -64.89 0.37
N SER A 345 -22.65 -65.76 0.24
CA SER A 345 -22.85 -67.20 0.22
C SER A 345 -23.47 -67.61 1.55
N SER A 346 -24.78 -67.86 1.48
CA SER A 346 -25.57 -68.79 2.28
C SER A 346 -24.78 -69.56 3.33
N SER A 347 -25.00 -69.18 4.59
CA SER A 347 -25.02 -70.08 5.75
C SER A 347 -26.26 -71.00 5.65
N GLU A 348 -26.42 -71.72 4.55
CA GLU A 348 -27.47 -72.74 4.36
C GLU A 348 -26.83 -74.13 4.33
N GLU A 349 -26.26 -74.57 5.45
CA GLU A 349 -25.83 -75.97 5.59
C GLU A 349 -26.05 -76.57 6.98
N TYR A 350 -26.77 -75.89 7.87
CA TYR A 350 -27.12 -76.40 9.20
C TYR A 350 -28.60 -76.20 9.55
N MET A 351 -29.52 -76.66 8.70
CA MET A 351 -30.95 -76.85 9.05
C MET A 351 -31.61 -77.88 8.12
N ARG A 352 -31.01 -79.08 8.01
CA ARG A 352 -31.70 -80.27 7.49
C ARG A 352 -31.23 -81.50 8.25
N TYR A 353 -31.62 -81.63 9.50
CA TYR A 353 -31.85 -82.92 10.17
C TYR A 353 -32.63 -82.63 11.47
N PHE A 354 -33.60 -83.49 11.76
CA PHE A 354 -34.62 -83.42 12.82
C PHE A 354 -35.90 -82.63 12.49
N ASP A 355 -36.62 -83.14 11.51
CA ASP A 355 -38.09 -83.13 11.54
C ASP A 355 -38.54 -84.57 11.87
N SER A 356 -38.50 -84.93 13.15
CA SER A 356 -39.01 -86.20 13.68
C SER A 356 -40.17 -85.94 14.64
N GLU A 357 -41.07 -85.04 14.26
CA GLU A 357 -42.26 -84.67 15.03
C GLU A 357 -43.57 -85.17 14.38
N LYS A 358 -43.51 -86.30 13.66
CA LYS A 358 -44.70 -87.04 13.19
C LYS A 358 -44.44 -88.54 13.08
N MET A 359 -44.37 -89.25 14.21
CA MET A 359 -44.73 -90.67 14.32
C MET A 359 -44.64 -91.10 15.79
N TYR A 360 -45.70 -90.88 16.57
CA TYR A 360 -46.32 -91.90 17.42
C TYR A 360 -47.62 -91.33 17.99
N SER A 361 -48.68 -92.11 17.84
CA SER A 361 -50.05 -91.84 18.25
C SER A 361 -50.23 -91.89 19.78
N PRO A 362 -51.36 -91.40 20.30
CA PRO A 362 -51.55 -91.04 21.70
C PRO A 362 -52.01 -92.23 22.54
N THR A 363 -51.26 -92.60 23.57
CA THR A 363 -51.76 -93.45 24.68
C THR A 363 -50.93 -93.26 25.94
N ALA A 364 -51.65 -93.22 27.07
CA ALA A 364 -51.21 -93.45 28.45
C ALA A 364 -50.58 -92.26 29.20
N ASP A 365 -51.45 -91.60 29.97
CA ASP A 365 -51.33 -91.36 31.41
C ASP A 365 -49.99 -90.90 31.99
N CYS A 366 -50.04 -89.70 32.58
CA CYS A 366 -49.08 -89.19 33.54
C CYS A 366 -48.74 -90.22 34.63
N SER A 367 -47.49 -90.67 34.69
CA SER A 367 -46.80 -91.14 35.90
C SER A 367 -45.30 -91.24 35.70
N ASN A 368 -44.62 -90.10 35.49
CA ASN A 368 -43.19 -89.96 35.77
C ASN A 368 -42.86 -88.49 36.04
N HIS A 369 -42.91 -88.13 37.32
CA HIS A 369 -42.69 -86.77 37.83
C HIS A 369 -41.31 -86.22 37.42
N GLU A 370 -40.30 -87.09 37.32
CA GLU A 370 -38.94 -86.75 36.89
C GLU A 370 -38.88 -86.26 35.44
N MET A 371 -39.61 -86.89 34.51
CA MET A 371 -39.61 -86.46 33.11
C MET A 371 -40.37 -85.14 32.90
N CYS A 372 -41.34 -84.82 33.75
CA CYS A 372 -41.99 -83.51 33.78
C CYS A 372 -41.05 -82.43 34.36
N ASN A 373 -40.31 -82.75 35.42
CA ASN A 373 -39.36 -81.85 36.05
C ASN A 373 -38.18 -81.55 35.11
N CYS A 374 -37.59 -82.55 34.45
CA CYS A 374 -36.54 -82.34 33.45
C CYS A 374 -37.03 -81.47 32.28
N LYS A 375 -38.26 -81.68 31.78
CA LYS A 375 -38.84 -80.82 30.73
C LYS A 375 -39.09 -79.39 31.23
N GLN A 376 -39.46 -79.21 32.49
CA GLN A 376 -39.67 -77.90 33.09
C GLN A 376 -38.34 -77.16 33.33
N GLU A 377 -37.30 -77.85 33.80
CA GLU A 377 -35.94 -77.31 33.95
C GLU A 377 -35.33 -76.94 32.61
N LEU A 378 -35.53 -77.76 31.57
CA LEU A 378 -35.06 -77.46 30.22
C LEU A 378 -35.78 -76.22 29.64
N ARG A 379 -37.07 -76.02 29.96
CA ARG A 379 -37.77 -74.76 29.64
C ARG A 379 -37.23 -73.57 30.42
N LYS A 380 -36.94 -73.73 31.72
CA LYS A 380 -36.35 -72.66 32.55
C LYS A 380 -34.97 -72.26 32.03
N LEU A 381 -34.10 -73.23 31.74
CA LEU A 381 -32.78 -73.01 31.14
C LEU A 381 -32.86 -72.36 29.75
N LYS A 382 -33.83 -72.73 28.91
CA LYS A 382 -34.07 -72.05 27.63
C LYS A 382 -34.49 -70.59 27.83
N LEU A 383 -35.41 -70.32 28.75
CA LEU A 383 -35.83 -68.96 29.07
C LEU A 383 -34.69 -68.13 29.67
N GLU A 384 -33.84 -68.74 30.51
CA GLU A 384 -32.65 -68.10 31.03
C GLU A 384 -31.65 -67.79 29.91
N LEU A 385 -31.39 -68.72 29.00
CA LEU A 385 -30.50 -68.52 27.86
C LEU A 385 -31.03 -67.44 26.91
N ASP A 386 -32.33 -67.43 26.62
CA ASP A 386 -32.97 -66.39 25.82
C ASP A 386 -32.91 -65.02 26.52
N ASN A 387 -33.06 -65.00 27.85
CA ASN A 387 -32.86 -63.79 28.65
C ASN A 387 -31.40 -63.32 28.65
N TYR A 388 -30.43 -64.22 28.76
CA TYR A 388 -29.00 -63.89 28.68
C TYR A 388 -28.62 -63.37 27.29
N LYS A 389 -29.11 -64.02 26.23
CA LYS A 389 -28.90 -63.58 24.84
C LYS A 389 -29.51 -62.20 24.60
N SER A 390 -30.72 -61.96 25.11
CA SER A 390 -31.38 -60.65 25.03
C SER A 390 -30.61 -59.57 25.77
N LYS A 391 -30.15 -59.85 27.00
CA LYS A 391 -29.32 -58.93 27.79
C LYS A 391 -27.97 -58.64 27.12
N TYR A 392 -27.31 -59.66 26.57
CA TYR A 392 -26.03 -59.53 25.86
C TYR A 392 -26.17 -58.67 24.60
N LEU A 393 -27.20 -58.90 23.79
CA LEU A 393 -27.51 -58.08 22.61
C LEU A 393 -27.85 -56.63 22.98
N GLN A 394 -28.55 -56.41 24.11
CA GLN A 394 -28.85 -55.07 24.60
C GLN A 394 -27.58 -54.36 25.09
N GLN A 395 -26.68 -55.07 25.75
CA GLN A 395 -25.39 -54.54 26.20
C GLN A 395 -24.50 -54.16 25.00
N GLN A 396 -24.38 -55.04 24.01
CA GLN A 396 -23.61 -54.77 22.79
C GLN A 396 -24.17 -53.60 21.97
N LYS A 397 -25.50 -53.43 21.95
CA LYS A 397 -26.14 -52.26 21.32
C LYS A 397 -25.89 -50.98 22.11
N LYS A 398 -25.93 -51.03 23.44
CA LYS A 398 -25.62 -49.89 24.30
C LYS A 398 -24.17 -49.46 24.10
N ASP A 399 -23.22 -50.38 24.22
CA ASP A 399 -21.79 -50.10 24.11
C ASP A 399 -21.45 -49.51 22.73
N ASN A 400 -21.97 -50.08 21.64
CA ASN A 400 -21.80 -49.52 20.29
C ASN A 400 -22.49 -48.16 20.10
N HIS A 401 -23.67 -47.93 20.69
CA HIS A 401 -24.34 -46.61 20.61
C HIS A 401 -23.59 -45.54 21.41
N THR A 402 -23.08 -45.86 22.59
CA THR A 402 -22.30 -44.91 23.39
C THR A 402 -20.98 -44.55 22.73
N VAL A 403 -20.26 -45.53 22.17
CA VAL A 403 -19.00 -45.26 21.45
C VAL A 403 -19.27 -44.43 20.19
N ASN A 404 -20.28 -44.79 19.39
CA ASN A 404 -20.64 -43.98 18.20
C ASN A 404 -21.16 -42.59 18.56
N SER A 405 -21.87 -42.43 19.69
CA SER A 405 -22.33 -41.11 20.17
C SER A 405 -21.17 -40.24 20.61
N GLN A 406 -20.21 -40.78 21.36
CA GLN A 406 -19.03 -40.06 21.82
C GLN A 406 -18.15 -39.61 20.64
N VAL A 407 -17.89 -40.50 19.68
CA VAL A 407 -17.14 -40.17 18.47
C VAL A 407 -17.87 -39.10 17.64
N ALA A 408 -19.20 -39.18 17.53
CA ALA A 408 -19.99 -38.16 16.83
C ALA A 408 -19.94 -36.80 17.55
N GLU A 409 -19.98 -36.78 18.89
CA GLU A 409 -19.82 -35.56 19.69
C GLU A 409 -18.43 -34.94 19.54
N GLU A 410 -17.38 -35.75 19.49
CA GLU A 410 -16.01 -35.28 19.24
C GLU A 410 -15.86 -34.66 17.85
N TYR A 411 -16.37 -35.31 16.80
CA TYR A 411 -16.37 -34.74 15.45
C TYR A 411 -17.22 -33.47 15.37
N GLN A 412 -18.36 -33.41 16.05
CA GLN A 412 -19.16 -32.19 16.13
C GLN A 412 -18.40 -31.06 16.84
N SER A 413 -17.70 -31.37 17.93
CA SER A 413 -16.86 -30.41 18.65
C SER A 413 -15.74 -29.88 17.75
N GLN A 414 -15.02 -30.75 17.04
CA GLN A 414 -13.99 -30.35 16.06
C GLN A 414 -14.56 -29.48 14.93
N ILE A 415 -15.72 -29.84 14.39
CA ILE A 415 -16.41 -29.04 13.35
C ILE A 415 -16.79 -27.66 13.91
N THR A 416 -17.24 -27.56 15.16
CA THR A 416 -17.55 -26.27 15.78
C THR A 416 -16.31 -25.43 16.02
N ALA A 417 -15.21 -26.03 16.46
CA ALA A 417 -13.92 -25.36 16.64
C ALA A 417 -13.38 -24.81 15.31
N LEU A 418 -13.36 -25.62 14.25
CA LEU A 418 -12.95 -25.19 12.91
C LEU A 418 -13.85 -24.09 12.34
N LYS A 419 -15.17 -24.14 12.61
CA LYS A 419 -16.11 -23.07 12.24
C LYS A 419 -15.82 -21.77 12.99
N GLN A 420 -15.44 -21.84 14.27
CA GLN A 420 -15.06 -20.67 15.05
C GLN A 420 -13.73 -20.10 14.58
N GLU A 421 -12.73 -20.95 14.33
CA GLU A 421 -11.43 -20.55 13.78
C GLU A 421 -11.59 -19.87 12.42
N LYS A 422 -12.38 -20.44 11.50
CA LYS A 422 -12.71 -19.81 10.22
C LYS A 422 -13.36 -18.43 10.41
N LYS A 423 -14.26 -18.27 11.39
CA LYS A 423 -14.87 -16.96 11.69
C LYS A 423 -13.85 -15.94 12.20
N LEU A 424 -12.94 -16.36 13.09
CA LEU A 424 -11.87 -15.50 13.59
C LEU A 424 -10.92 -15.09 12.47
N LEU A 425 -10.55 -16.04 11.60
CA LEU A 425 -9.69 -15.77 10.47
C LEU A 425 -10.32 -14.76 9.49
N ILE A 426 -11.60 -14.93 9.16
CA ILE A 426 -12.36 -13.96 8.33
C ILE A 426 -12.37 -12.58 8.98
N ARG A 427 -12.60 -12.50 10.30
CA ARG A 427 -12.60 -11.23 11.03
C ARG A 427 -11.22 -10.55 10.97
N ASN A 428 -10.14 -11.31 11.13
CA ASN A 428 -8.78 -10.81 11.05
C ASN A 428 -8.47 -10.26 9.65
N TYR A 429 -8.86 -10.98 8.59
CA TYR A 429 -8.71 -10.48 7.22
C TYR A 429 -9.53 -9.22 6.95
N GLN A 430 -10.77 -9.14 7.44
CA GLN A 430 -11.59 -7.92 7.33
C GLN A 430 -10.98 -6.72 8.06
N GLU A 431 -10.38 -6.95 9.23
CA GLU A 431 -9.70 -5.91 10.00
C GLU A 431 -8.42 -5.44 9.30
N LYS A 432 -7.62 -6.36 8.75
CA LYS A 432 -6.46 -6.03 7.91
C LYS A 432 -6.86 -5.25 6.66
N GLU A 433 -7.90 -5.69 5.96
CA GLU A 433 -8.43 -5.00 4.79
C GLU A 433 -8.86 -3.57 5.13
N LYS A 434 -9.59 -3.38 6.23
CA LYS A 434 -9.96 -2.05 6.73
C LYS A 434 -8.73 -1.19 7.02
N ASN A 435 -7.72 -1.73 7.71
CA ASN A 435 -6.50 -1.00 8.03
C ASN A 435 -5.73 -0.58 6.77
N TYR A 436 -5.67 -1.44 5.74
CA TYR A 436 -5.09 -1.08 4.45
C TYR A 436 -5.88 0.02 3.75
N LEU A 437 -7.22 -0.04 3.80
CA LEU A 437 -8.09 1.00 3.23
C LEU A 437 -7.88 2.36 3.91
N ASP A 438 -7.79 2.36 5.24
CA ASP A 438 -7.53 3.56 6.03
C ASP A 438 -6.12 4.12 5.75
N ALA A 439 -5.11 3.27 5.56
CA ALA A 439 -3.77 3.68 5.18
C ALA A 439 -3.73 4.29 3.76
N VAL A 440 -4.43 3.70 2.80
CA VAL A 440 -4.56 4.25 1.44
C VAL A 440 -5.23 5.62 1.49
N HIS A 441 -6.33 5.77 2.23
CA HIS A 441 -7.03 7.05 2.36
C HIS A 441 -6.14 8.13 3.03
N LYS A 442 -5.33 7.77 4.03
CA LYS A 442 -4.35 8.69 4.64
C LYS A 442 -3.29 9.13 3.63
N LEU A 443 -2.73 8.20 2.86
CA LEU A 443 -1.74 8.51 1.82
C LEU A 443 -2.34 9.37 0.71
N GLU A 444 -3.56 9.08 0.27
CA GLU A 444 -4.25 9.85 -0.76
C GLU A 444 -4.56 11.28 -0.31
N LYS A 445 -5.02 11.45 0.93
CA LYS A 445 -5.17 12.79 1.55
C LYS A 445 -3.83 13.53 1.64
N GLY A 446 -2.75 12.82 1.99
CA GLY A 446 -1.39 13.37 2.00
C GLY A 446 -0.94 13.83 0.62
N ARG A 447 -1.19 13.02 -0.42
CA ARG A 447 -0.88 13.36 -1.82
C ARG A 447 -1.63 14.62 -2.26
N ILE A 448 -2.94 14.68 -2.02
CA ILE A 448 -3.76 15.85 -2.38
C ILE A 448 -3.25 17.11 -1.68
N SER A 449 -2.93 17.03 -0.38
CA SER A 449 -2.40 18.19 0.36
C SER A 449 -1.02 18.64 -0.16
N ALA A 450 -0.16 17.71 -0.56
CA ALA A 450 1.13 18.04 -1.18
C ALA A 450 0.94 18.68 -2.56
N ASP A 451 0.06 18.14 -3.40
CA ASP A 451 -0.28 18.70 -4.71
C ASP A 451 -0.84 20.13 -4.60
N GLU A 452 -1.71 20.38 -3.61
CA GLU A 452 -2.24 21.72 -3.32
C GLU A 452 -1.12 22.70 -2.91
N LYS A 453 -0.16 22.26 -2.10
CA LYS A 453 1.00 23.09 -1.71
C LYS A 453 1.88 23.42 -2.91
N TYR A 454 2.27 22.43 -3.72
CA TYR A 454 3.08 22.66 -4.91
C TYR A 454 2.38 23.57 -5.92
N LYS A 455 1.06 23.43 -6.07
CA LYS A 455 0.26 24.33 -6.92
C LYS A 455 0.24 25.76 -6.37
N SER A 456 0.18 25.94 -5.05
CA SER A 456 0.25 27.25 -4.42
C SER A 456 1.63 27.89 -4.61
N GLU A 457 2.71 27.14 -4.35
CA GLU A 457 4.09 27.60 -4.55
C GLU A 457 4.37 27.97 -6.01
N ALA A 458 3.93 27.14 -6.97
CA ALA A 458 4.04 27.45 -8.40
C ALA A 458 3.30 28.74 -8.77
N CYS A 459 2.11 28.98 -8.20
CA CYS A 459 1.34 30.20 -8.42
C CYS A 459 2.05 31.43 -7.84
N GLU A 460 2.69 31.31 -6.68
CA GLU A 460 3.48 32.38 -6.07
C GLU A 460 4.71 32.74 -6.90
N VAL A 461 5.47 31.72 -7.35
CA VAL A 461 6.62 31.92 -8.24
C VAL A 461 6.20 32.56 -9.56
N GLN A 462 5.08 32.12 -10.15
CA GLN A 462 4.55 32.72 -11.37
C GLN A 462 4.17 34.19 -11.18
N LYS A 463 3.53 34.55 -10.05
CA LYS A 463 3.21 35.94 -9.71
C LYS A 463 4.47 36.78 -9.51
N ALA A 464 5.48 36.25 -8.84
CA ALA A 464 6.75 36.93 -8.64
C ALA A 464 7.46 37.21 -9.98
N HIS A 465 7.53 36.21 -10.87
CA HIS A 465 8.07 36.39 -12.21
C HIS A 465 7.27 37.41 -13.03
N SER A 466 5.94 37.35 -13.02
CA SER A 466 5.10 38.32 -13.73
C SER A 466 5.31 39.74 -13.22
N LYS A 467 5.54 39.92 -11.91
CA LYS A 467 5.85 41.23 -11.33
C LYS A 467 7.21 41.74 -11.80
N GLN A 468 8.24 40.90 -11.76
CA GLN A 468 9.59 41.27 -12.22
C GLN A 468 9.60 41.64 -13.71
N VAL A 469 8.86 40.91 -14.54
CA VAL A 469 8.69 41.26 -15.96
C VAL A 469 8.01 42.61 -16.12
N GLY A 470 6.97 42.89 -15.34
CA GLY A 470 6.30 44.20 -15.33
C GLY A 470 7.25 45.34 -14.94
N ASP A 471 8.06 45.16 -13.90
CA ASP A 471 9.03 46.14 -13.43
C ASP A 471 10.10 46.43 -14.50
N LEU A 472 10.61 45.40 -15.19
CA LEU A 472 11.56 45.54 -16.30
C LEU A 472 10.93 46.26 -17.51
N GLN A 473 9.68 45.94 -17.86
CA GLN A 473 8.96 46.64 -18.93
C GLN A 473 8.76 48.13 -18.61
N MET A 474 8.44 48.46 -17.36
CA MET A 474 8.32 49.85 -16.91
C MET A 474 9.66 50.59 -17.01
N GLU A 475 10.76 49.98 -16.61
CA GLU A 475 12.07 50.63 -16.72
C GLU A 475 12.50 50.82 -18.18
N LEU A 476 12.22 49.85 -19.05
CA LEU A 476 12.45 49.97 -20.49
C LEU A 476 11.61 51.09 -21.10
N GLN A 477 10.34 51.23 -20.69
CA GLN A 477 9.48 52.34 -21.12
C GLN A 477 10.02 53.69 -20.64
N LYS A 478 10.52 53.78 -19.41
CA LYS A 478 11.19 55.00 -18.92
C LYS A 478 12.44 55.32 -19.74
N GLN A 479 13.27 54.32 -20.08
CA GLN A 479 14.43 54.52 -20.93
C GLN A 479 14.06 55.02 -22.32
N ARG A 480 13.00 54.45 -22.95
CA ARG A 480 12.47 54.94 -24.23
C ARG A 480 12.03 56.40 -24.14
N ILE A 481 11.32 56.79 -23.08
CA ILE A 481 10.90 58.19 -22.86
C ILE A 481 12.12 59.10 -22.67
N ARG A 482 13.11 58.70 -21.86
CA ARG A 482 14.34 59.47 -21.67
C ARG A 482 15.10 59.66 -22.99
N SER A 483 15.23 58.61 -23.79
CA SER A 483 15.88 58.65 -25.10
C SER A 483 15.12 59.53 -26.09
N MET A 484 13.78 59.44 -26.12
CA MET A 484 12.93 60.28 -26.95
C MET A 484 13.03 61.76 -26.55
N ASN A 485 13.07 62.07 -25.25
CA ASN A 485 13.27 63.44 -24.76
C ASN A 485 14.67 63.97 -25.13
N LEU A 486 15.71 63.14 -25.02
CA LEU A 486 17.06 63.52 -25.41
C LEU A 486 17.15 63.79 -26.92
N LEU A 487 16.52 62.94 -27.74
CA LEU A 487 16.41 63.17 -29.18
C LEU A 487 15.69 64.48 -29.47
N SER A 488 14.55 64.73 -28.83
CA SER A 488 13.82 66.00 -28.96
C SER A 488 14.65 67.22 -28.55
N GLU A 489 15.46 67.11 -27.49
CA GLU A 489 16.36 68.19 -27.06
C GLU A 489 17.47 68.44 -28.09
N LYS A 490 18.03 67.35 -28.66
CA LYS A 490 19.04 67.42 -29.72
C LYS A 490 18.46 67.99 -31.01
N ASP A 491 17.24 67.62 -31.38
CA ASP A 491 16.53 68.18 -32.53
C ASP A 491 16.29 69.69 -32.35
N MET A 492 15.91 70.14 -31.16
CA MET A 492 15.80 71.57 -30.84
C MET A 492 17.14 72.30 -30.87
N GLU A 493 18.23 71.66 -30.44
CA GLU A 493 19.58 72.21 -30.52
C GLU A 493 20.03 72.33 -31.99
N ILE A 494 19.76 71.32 -32.81
CA ILE A 494 19.99 71.33 -34.26
C ILE A 494 19.18 72.46 -34.90
N GLU A 495 17.89 72.63 -34.57
CA GLU A 495 17.09 73.74 -35.06
C GLU A 495 17.66 75.10 -34.66
N LYS A 496 18.13 75.27 -33.42
CA LYS A 496 18.79 76.50 -32.97
C LYS A 496 20.09 76.75 -33.74
N LEU A 497 20.91 75.73 -33.96
CA LEU A 497 22.13 75.85 -34.74
C LEU A 497 21.83 76.18 -36.21
N HIS A 498 20.86 75.51 -36.83
CA HIS A 498 20.38 75.84 -38.17
C HIS A 498 19.89 77.27 -38.25
N LYS A 499 19.11 77.74 -37.26
CA LYS A 499 18.63 79.12 -37.20
C LYS A 499 19.79 80.11 -37.03
N ASN A 500 20.78 79.80 -36.18
CA ASN A 500 21.98 80.64 -36.01
C ASN A 500 22.87 80.66 -37.27
N ILE A 501 22.93 79.57 -38.02
CA ILE A 501 23.61 79.52 -39.33
C ILE A 501 22.82 80.35 -40.36
N TYR A 502 21.49 80.26 -40.35
CA TYR A 502 20.62 81.05 -41.23
C TYR A 502 20.65 82.55 -40.91
N ASP A 503 20.73 82.92 -39.62
CA ASP A 503 20.77 84.30 -39.13
C ASP A 503 22.20 84.89 -39.14
N GLY A 504 23.24 84.04 -39.26
CA GLY A 504 24.66 84.43 -39.28
C GLY A 504 25.27 84.65 -40.67
N LEU A 505 24.53 84.41 -41.75
CA LEU A 505 24.97 84.65 -43.13
C LEU A 505 24.30 85.90 -43.71
N PRO A 506 25.03 87.02 -43.90
CA PRO A 506 24.54 88.09 -44.76
C PRO A 506 24.77 87.67 -46.22
N GLY A 507 23.73 87.16 -46.85
CA GLY A 507 23.55 87.18 -48.30
C GLY A 507 24.47 86.29 -49.13
N SER A 508 23.92 85.17 -49.61
CA SER A 508 24.09 84.82 -51.02
C SER A 508 22.88 84.01 -51.49
N SER A 509 22.11 84.64 -52.37
CA SER A 509 21.05 84.04 -53.17
C SER A 509 21.60 82.93 -54.07
N SER A 510 20.94 81.76 -54.09
CA SER A 510 20.41 81.21 -55.35
C SER A 510 19.52 80.00 -55.10
N SER A 511 18.28 80.11 -55.55
CA SER A 511 17.38 79.01 -55.86
C SER A 511 18.03 78.01 -56.84
N THR A 512 17.79 76.72 -56.62
CA THR A 512 17.43 75.66 -57.59
C THR A 512 17.38 74.37 -56.78
N ALA A 513 16.27 73.68 -56.58
CA ALA A 513 15.36 73.02 -57.51
C ALA A 513 15.29 71.55 -57.07
N ALA A 514 14.06 71.07 -56.95
CA ALA A 514 13.69 69.72 -56.54
C ALA A 514 14.42 68.61 -57.32
N ILE A 515 14.90 67.60 -56.59
CA ILE A 515 15.04 66.23 -57.12
C ILE A 515 14.70 65.24 -55.99
N LEU A 516 13.48 64.71 -56.04
CA LEU A 516 13.18 63.36 -55.54
C LEU A 516 13.78 62.35 -56.54
N PRO A 517 14.35 61.24 -56.05
CA PRO A 517 13.79 59.95 -56.45
C PRO A 517 13.61 59.05 -55.22
N THR A 518 12.40 58.52 -55.01
CA THR A 518 11.96 57.23 -55.57
C THR A 518 12.58 56.05 -54.84
N VAL A 519 11.71 55.39 -54.09
CA VAL A 519 11.78 54.06 -53.51
C VAL A 519 12.56 53.08 -54.41
N HIS A 520 13.72 52.62 -53.94
CA HIS A 520 14.25 51.32 -54.33
C HIS A 520 14.26 50.41 -53.12
N HIS A 521 13.30 49.48 -53.12
CA HIS A 521 13.30 48.28 -52.30
C HIS A 521 14.58 47.49 -52.63
N HIS A 522 15.54 47.44 -51.71
CA HIS A 522 16.63 46.48 -51.79
C HIS A 522 16.39 45.36 -50.79
N HIS A 523 16.25 44.18 -51.40
CA HIS A 523 15.92 42.90 -50.84
C HIS A 523 17.04 42.47 -49.88
N TYR A 524 16.64 41.93 -48.72
CA TYR A 524 17.55 41.28 -47.80
C TYR A 524 18.35 40.19 -48.52
N ASN A 525 19.68 40.28 -48.45
CA ASN A 525 20.54 39.11 -48.36
C ASN A 525 21.64 39.44 -47.35
N THR A 526 21.36 39.00 -46.13
CA THR A 526 22.25 38.99 -44.99
C THR A 526 23.32 37.93 -45.24
N GLU A 527 24.54 38.34 -45.55
CA GLU A 527 25.80 37.72 -45.14
C GLU A 527 26.98 38.50 -45.76
N ASN A 528 27.96 38.87 -44.91
CA ASN A 528 29.28 39.43 -45.27
C ASN A 528 29.44 40.93 -45.57
N ALA A 529 29.13 41.81 -44.61
CA ALA A 529 29.68 43.19 -44.64
C ALA A 529 29.83 43.82 -43.23
N LEU A 530 30.51 43.14 -42.30
CA LEU A 530 30.88 43.71 -40.99
C LEU A 530 32.39 43.59 -40.73
N SER A 531 33.22 44.11 -41.64
CA SER A 531 34.67 44.16 -41.39
C SER A 531 35.39 45.41 -41.89
N GLU A 532 34.72 46.45 -42.40
CA GLU A 532 35.43 47.64 -42.93
C GLU A 532 35.13 48.99 -42.28
N GLU A 533 34.23 49.09 -41.30
CA GLU A 533 33.90 50.39 -40.66
C GLU A 533 34.52 50.61 -39.26
N PHE A 534 35.46 49.76 -38.82
CA PHE A 534 36.01 49.80 -37.46
C PHE A 534 37.40 50.44 -37.31
N GLU A 535 38.09 50.79 -38.40
CA GLU A 535 39.47 51.32 -38.32
C GLU A 535 39.58 52.84 -38.18
N ASP A 536 38.54 53.62 -38.48
CA ASP A 536 38.67 55.10 -38.56
C ASP A 536 38.46 55.83 -37.21
N PHE A 537 38.22 55.10 -36.11
CA PHE A 537 37.99 55.68 -34.78
C PHE A 537 39.21 55.65 -33.84
N LEU A 538 40.34 55.06 -34.25
CA LEU A 538 41.50 54.85 -33.37
C LEU A 538 42.58 55.95 -33.40
N ILE A 539 42.39 57.05 -34.13
CA ILE A 539 43.38 58.13 -34.22
C ILE A 539 42.80 59.45 -33.70
N THR A 540 42.59 59.54 -32.39
CA THR A 540 42.47 60.84 -31.69
C THR A 540 43.19 60.78 -30.34
N PRO A 541 44.07 61.74 -30.00
CA PRO A 541 44.88 61.66 -28.79
C PRO A 541 44.02 61.92 -27.53
N PRO A 542 44.42 61.40 -26.36
CA PRO A 542 43.54 61.28 -25.22
C PRO A 542 43.41 62.62 -24.48
N THR A 543 42.21 63.19 -24.47
CA THR A 543 41.85 64.24 -23.52
C THR A 543 40.72 63.74 -22.62
N LYS A 544 41.09 63.40 -21.37
CA LYS A 544 40.23 63.33 -20.17
C LYS A 544 38.92 62.52 -20.33
N LYS A 545 39.01 61.23 -20.71
CA LYS A 545 37.86 60.29 -20.71
C LYS A 545 38.19 58.89 -20.16
N GLU A 546 39.20 58.75 -19.31
CA GLU A 546 39.58 57.43 -18.76
C GLU A 546 38.58 56.88 -17.73
N GLU A 547 37.85 57.74 -17.00
CA GLU A 547 36.87 57.28 -16.00
C GLU A 547 35.61 56.67 -16.63
N GLY A 548 35.19 57.13 -17.82
CA GLY A 548 34.06 56.54 -18.55
C GLY A 548 34.39 55.22 -19.24
N SER A 549 35.63 55.06 -19.71
CA SER A 549 36.08 53.84 -20.39
C SER A 549 36.28 52.67 -19.44
N LEU A 550 36.76 52.93 -18.21
CA LEU A 550 36.91 51.89 -17.19
C LEU A 550 35.54 51.41 -16.69
N PHE A 551 34.59 52.33 -16.51
CA PHE A 551 33.23 51.98 -16.07
C PHE A 551 32.50 51.15 -17.13
N HIS A 552 32.61 51.52 -18.40
CA HIS A 552 32.05 50.75 -19.50
C HIS A 552 32.69 49.36 -19.63
N PHE A 553 33.99 49.23 -19.37
CA PHE A 553 34.68 47.94 -19.36
C PHE A 553 34.28 47.07 -18.16
N MET A 554 34.10 47.67 -16.97
CA MET A 554 33.58 46.98 -15.79
C MET A 554 32.13 46.51 -15.97
N GLU A 555 31.30 47.36 -16.57
CA GLU A 555 29.91 47.08 -16.88
C GLU A 555 29.79 46.00 -17.97
N GLN A 556 30.60 46.06 -19.03
CA GLN A 556 30.68 45.03 -20.07
C GLN A 556 31.11 43.67 -19.51
N ASN A 557 32.12 43.63 -18.64
CA ASN A 557 32.51 42.40 -17.95
C ASN A 557 31.42 41.88 -16.99
N SER A 558 30.57 42.77 -16.46
CA SER A 558 29.42 42.35 -15.64
C SER A 558 28.35 41.70 -16.50
N PHE A 559 28.00 42.32 -17.63
CA PHE A 559 27.07 41.73 -18.60
C PHE A 559 27.59 40.41 -19.14
N GLU A 560 28.88 40.28 -19.40
CA GLU A 560 29.48 39.04 -19.91
C GLU A 560 29.49 37.93 -18.84
N ARG A 561 29.70 38.28 -17.57
CA ARG A 561 29.52 37.36 -16.43
C ARG A 561 28.06 36.92 -16.28
N ASP A 562 27.11 37.84 -16.40
CA ASP A 562 25.69 37.51 -16.25
C ASP A 562 25.16 36.74 -17.46
N LEU A 563 25.63 37.04 -18.67
CA LEU A 563 25.37 36.25 -19.87
C LEU A 563 25.95 34.84 -19.74
N SER A 564 27.16 34.71 -19.18
CA SER A 564 27.77 33.41 -18.90
C SER A 564 26.96 32.62 -17.88
N LYS A 565 26.52 33.24 -16.78
CA LYS A 565 25.63 32.60 -15.80
C LYS A 565 24.31 32.16 -16.44
N LEU A 566 23.70 33.01 -17.27
CA LEU A 566 22.44 32.71 -17.93
C LEU A 566 22.61 31.55 -18.94
N ARG A 567 23.73 31.51 -19.67
CA ARG A 567 24.07 30.38 -20.54
C ARG A 567 24.28 29.07 -19.77
N HIS A 568 24.98 29.12 -18.63
CA HIS A 568 25.11 27.93 -17.77
C HIS A 568 23.74 27.49 -17.23
N GLN A 569 22.90 28.42 -16.77
CA GLN A 569 21.56 28.10 -16.31
C GLN A 569 20.68 27.49 -17.41
N VAL A 570 20.81 27.95 -18.66
CA VAL A 570 20.12 27.34 -19.81
C VAL A 570 20.61 25.91 -20.03
N ILE A 571 21.92 25.66 -20.00
CA ILE A 571 22.49 24.32 -20.14
C ILE A 571 22.00 23.39 -19.02
N ASP A 572 22.02 23.85 -17.77
CA ASP A 572 21.53 23.08 -16.62
C ASP A 572 20.03 22.77 -16.74
N LEU A 573 19.22 23.72 -17.21
CA LEU A 573 17.80 23.51 -17.45
C LEU A 573 17.54 22.56 -18.63
N GLU A 574 18.33 22.64 -19.69
CA GLU A 574 18.26 21.71 -20.81
C GLU A 574 18.66 20.29 -20.40
N GLU A 575 19.70 20.14 -19.57
CA GLU A 575 20.14 18.85 -19.05
C GLU A 575 19.06 18.23 -18.14
N THR A 576 18.53 19.00 -17.18
CA THR A 576 17.44 18.53 -16.32
C THR A 576 16.16 18.20 -17.10
N SER A 577 15.85 18.95 -18.17
CA SER A 577 14.74 18.64 -19.07
C SER A 577 14.97 17.30 -19.79
N ARG A 578 16.17 17.08 -20.36
CA ARG A 578 16.53 15.82 -21.01
C ARG A 578 16.48 14.62 -20.05
N GLU A 579 16.96 14.80 -18.83
CA GLU A 579 16.87 13.76 -17.79
C GLU A 579 15.41 13.45 -17.42
N SER A 580 14.57 14.47 -17.32
CA SER A 580 13.13 14.31 -17.07
C SER A 580 12.44 13.57 -18.21
N GLU A 581 12.69 13.95 -19.45
CA GLU A 581 12.17 13.26 -20.65
C GLU A 581 12.63 11.79 -20.71
N GLN A 582 13.89 11.51 -20.37
CA GLN A 582 14.39 10.15 -20.32
C GLN A 582 13.72 9.32 -19.20
N ARG A 583 13.46 9.95 -18.05
CA ARG A 583 12.72 9.32 -16.95
C ARG A 583 11.27 9.03 -17.35
N GLU A 584 10.61 9.97 -18.01
CA GLU A 584 9.26 9.81 -18.55
C GLU A 584 9.19 8.66 -19.57
N ALA A 585 10.14 8.59 -20.50
CA ALA A 585 10.22 7.51 -21.47
C ALA A 585 10.35 6.12 -20.80
N ARG A 586 11.17 6.01 -19.74
CA ARG A 586 11.30 4.77 -18.95
C ARG A 586 9.99 4.41 -18.23
N LEU A 587 9.32 5.40 -17.64
CA LEU A 587 8.03 5.18 -16.98
C LEU A 587 6.94 4.75 -17.96
N LEU A 588 6.90 5.32 -19.17
CA LEU A 588 5.99 4.91 -20.22
C LEU A 588 6.26 3.46 -20.68
N GLN A 589 7.52 3.06 -20.81
CA GLN A 589 7.89 1.67 -21.10
C GLN A 589 7.45 0.72 -19.99
N GLN A 590 7.71 1.06 -18.72
CA GLN A 590 7.24 0.27 -17.58
C GLN A 590 5.72 0.18 -17.52
N MET A 591 5.01 1.27 -17.79
CA MET A 591 3.56 1.29 -17.85
C MET A 591 3.04 0.34 -18.94
N GLU A 592 3.65 0.30 -20.12
CA GLU A 592 3.22 -0.60 -21.18
C GLU A 592 3.47 -2.08 -20.83
N VAL A 593 4.61 -2.39 -20.21
CA VAL A 593 4.91 -3.75 -19.71
C VAL A 593 3.90 -4.17 -18.65
N LEU A 594 3.60 -3.30 -17.68
CA LEU A 594 2.63 -3.58 -16.63
C LEU A 594 1.21 -3.74 -17.19
N LYS A 595 0.81 -2.89 -18.14
CA LYS A 595 -0.48 -3.04 -18.84
C LYS A 595 -0.56 -4.39 -19.56
N GLU A 596 0.50 -4.83 -20.23
CA GLU A 596 0.48 -6.13 -20.89
C GLU A 596 0.47 -7.30 -19.91
N GLU A 597 1.17 -7.20 -18.77
CA GLU A 597 1.10 -8.23 -17.73
C GLU A 597 -0.29 -8.28 -17.07
N ILE A 598 -0.96 -7.13 -16.86
CA ILE A 598 -2.35 -7.08 -16.40
C ILE A 598 -3.26 -7.76 -17.42
N ARG A 599 -3.17 -7.39 -18.71
CA ARG A 599 -3.95 -8.04 -19.78
C ARG A 599 -3.69 -9.53 -19.83
N LYS A 600 -2.44 -9.98 -19.63
CA LYS A 600 -2.08 -11.40 -19.58
C LYS A 600 -2.70 -12.10 -18.38
N GLN A 601 -2.67 -11.49 -17.19
CA GLN A 601 -3.32 -12.03 -15.99
C GLN A 601 -4.85 -12.10 -16.14
N GLU A 602 -5.48 -11.08 -16.72
CA GLU A 602 -6.91 -11.07 -17.03
C GLU A 602 -7.29 -12.19 -18.01
N ARG A 603 -6.46 -12.39 -19.05
CA ARG A 603 -6.60 -13.52 -19.97
C ARG A 603 -6.46 -14.86 -19.25
N SER A 604 -5.47 -15.03 -18.36
CA SER A 604 -5.29 -16.26 -17.58
C SER A 604 -6.47 -16.56 -16.65
N LYS A 605 -6.93 -15.57 -15.87
CA LYS A 605 -8.11 -15.72 -14.99
C LYS A 605 -9.37 -16.07 -15.78
N SER A 606 -9.53 -15.48 -16.95
CA SER A 606 -10.66 -15.80 -17.84
C SER A 606 -10.59 -17.20 -18.44
N ARG A 607 -9.39 -17.81 -18.54
CA ARG A 607 -9.22 -19.19 -19.04
C ARG A 607 -9.54 -20.22 -17.97
N GLU A 608 -9.36 -19.89 -16.69
CA GLU A 608 -9.66 -20.79 -15.55
C GLU A 608 -11.15 -21.13 -15.44
N SER A 609 -12.04 -20.30 -15.99
CA SER A 609 -13.49 -20.56 -16.05
C SER A 609 -13.98 -21.19 -17.36
N ALA A 610 -13.10 -21.46 -18.33
CA ALA A 610 -13.49 -21.94 -19.66
C ALA A 610 -13.82 -23.44 -19.68
N ASN A 611 -14.85 -23.83 -20.44
CA ASN A 611 -15.25 -25.22 -20.62
C ASN A 611 -14.19 -26.01 -21.44
N LEU A 612 -13.37 -26.80 -20.75
CA LEU A 612 -12.26 -27.57 -21.34
C LEU A 612 -12.72 -28.64 -22.34
N GLU A 613 -13.92 -29.20 -22.17
CA GLU A 613 -14.45 -30.21 -23.11
C GLU A 613 -14.82 -29.57 -24.46
N TYR A 614 -15.37 -28.36 -24.46
CA TYR A 614 -15.64 -27.62 -25.69
C TYR A 614 -14.34 -27.24 -26.42
N LEU A 615 -13.33 -26.77 -25.67
CA LEU A 615 -12.01 -26.47 -26.21
C LEU A 615 -11.36 -27.72 -26.82
N LYS A 616 -11.38 -28.85 -26.12
CA LYS A 616 -10.88 -30.14 -26.61
C LYS A 616 -11.57 -30.55 -27.91
N ASN A 617 -12.89 -30.41 -28.01
CA ASN A 617 -13.65 -30.73 -29.21
C ASN A 617 -13.31 -29.82 -30.40
N ILE A 618 -13.11 -28.53 -30.17
CA ILE A 618 -12.68 -27.61 -31.24
C ILE A 618 -11.24 -27.89 -31.66
N CYS A 619 -10.31 -28.11 -30.72
CA CYS A 619 -8.93 -28.49 -31.04
C CYS A 619 -8.88 -29.79 -31.85
N LEU A 620 -9.66 -30.80 -31.45
CA LEU A 620 -9.76 -32.07 -32.17
C LEU A 620 -10.30 -31.86 -33.59
N ARG A 621 -11.39 -31.09 -33.75
CA ARG A 621 -11.93 -30.77 -35.07
C ARG A 621 -10.95 -29.92 -35.91
N TYR A 622 -10.22 -29.00 -35.30
CA TYR A 622 -9.21 -28.18 -35.96
C TYR A 622 -8.08 -29.04 -36.56
N MET A 623 -7.61 -30.06 -35.81
CA MET A 623 -6.59 -31.00 -36.27
C MET A 623 -7.11 -31.96 -37.36
N LEU A 624 -8.37 -32.41 -37.27
CA LEU A 624 -8.94 -33.38 -38.22
C LEU A 624 -9.49 -32.73 -39.50
N THR A 625 -9.77 -31.43 -39.49
CA THR A 625 -10.35 -30.72 -40.64
C THR A 625 -9.30 -30.47 -41.71
N LYS A 626 -9.58 -30.88 -42.95
CA LYS A 626 -8.72 -30.66 -44.13
C LYS A 626 -9.00 -29.36 -44.88
N SER A 627 -10.15 -28.72 -44.62
CA SER A 627 -10.55 -27.46 -45.26
C SER A 627 -9.93 -26.25 -44.58
N ILE A 628 -9.22 -25.42 -45.35
CA ILE A 628 -8.52 -24.21 -44.88
C ILE A 628 -9.51 -23.17 -44.31
N SER A 629 -10.69 -23.02 -44.92
CA SER A 629 -11.71 -22.06 -44.48
C SER A 629 -12.32 -22.45 -43.14
N GLN A 630 -12.66 -23.72 -42.96
CA GLN A 630 -13.18 -24.24 -41.68
C GLN A 630 -12.10 -24.21 -40.60
N ARG A 631 -10.85 -24.50 -40.96
CA ARG A 631 -9.71 -24.36 -40.05
C ARG A 631 -9.49 -22.91 -39.61
N LYS A 632 -9.64 -21.94 -40.51
CA LYS A 632 -9.58 -20.50 -40.18
C LYS A 632 -10.70 -20.10 -39.21
N GLN A 633 -11.93 -20.56 -39.45
CA GLN A 633 -13.05 -20.32 -38.54
C GLN A 633 -12.77 -20.92 -37.15
N MET A 634 -12.30 -22.17 -37.09
CA MET A 634 -11.94 -22.81 -35.83
C MET A 634 -10.76 -22.13 -35.13
N SER A 635 -9.80 -21.58 -35.87
CA SER A 635 -8.70 -20.78 -35.32
C SER A 635 -9.17 -19.48 -34.66
N ILE A 636 -10.14 -18.80 -35.27
CA ILE A 636 -10.79 -17.62 -34.69
C ILE A 636 -11.55 -18.01 -33.42
N THR A 637 -12.26 -19.14 -33.44
CA THR A 637 -12.96 -19.66 -32.25
C THR A 637 -11.98 -20.01 -31.13
N LEU A 638 -10.86 -20.69 -31.45
CA LEU A 638 -9.79 -21.00 -30.49
C LEU A 638 -9.15 -19.73 -29.93
N SER A 639 -8.89 -18.73 -30.78
CA SER A 639 -8.35 -17.43 -30.38
C SER A 639 -9.28 -16.67 -29.44
N THR A 640 -10.59 -16.83 -29.63
CA THR A 640 -11.62 -16.20 -28.79
C THR A 640 -11.72 -16.89 -27.42
N ILE A 641 -11.79 -18.23 -27.41
CA ILE A 641 -11.88 -19.02 -26.17
C ILE A 641 -10.60 -18.89 -25.34
N LEU A 642 -9.44 -18.97 -26.00
CA LEU A 642 -8.15 -18.82 -25.34
C LEU A 642 -7.74 -17.35 -25.18
N LYS A 643 -8.55 -16.38 -25.63
CA LYS A 643 -8.27 -14.94 -25.58
C LYS A 643 -6.83 -14.63 -26.00
N PHE A 644 -6.49 -14.84 -27.28
CA PHE A 644 -5.16 -14.55 -27.79
C PHE A 644 -4.84 -13.04 -27.72
N SER A 645 -3.58 -12.71 -27.48
CA SER A 645 -3.07 -11.35 -27.61
C SER A 645 -3.20 -10.89 -29.08
N PRO A 646 -3.34 -9.59 -29.34
CA PRO A 646 -3.29 -9.05 -30.70
C PRO A 646 -2.04 -9.47 -31.48
N ASN A 647 -0.91 -9.70 -30.80
CA ASN A 647 0.32 -10.20 -31.43
C ASN A 647 0.21 -11.69 -31.80
N GLU A 648 -0.33 -12.51 -30.90
CA GLU A 648 -0.58 -13.94 -31.13
C GLU A 648 -1.59 -14.15 -32.27
N MET A 649 -2.64 -13.33 -32.34
CA MET A 649 -3.59 -13.35 -33.46
C MET A 649 -2.93 -13.02 -34.80
N LYS A 650 -2.08 -11.98 -34.84
CA LYS A 650 -1.33 -11.63 -36.05
C LYS A 650 -0.39 -12.75 -36.49
N ASP A 651 0.26 -13.43 -35.55
CA ASP A 651 1.15 -14.55 -35.87
C ASP A 651 0.37 -15.77 -36.39
N VAL A 652 -0.80 -16.04 -35.81
CA VAL A 652 -1.72 -17.08 -36.28
C VAL A 652 -2.24 -16.74 -37.69
N GLU A 653 -2.64 -15.50 -37.95
CA GLU A 653 -3.06 -15.04 -39.29
C GLU A 653 -1.95 -15.12 -40.32
N LYS A 654 -0.73 -14.71 -39.97
CA LYS A 654 0.46 -14.86 -40.82
C LYS A 654 0.74 -16.31 -41.15
N ARG A 655 0.63 -17.22 -40.18
CA ARG A 655 0.85 -18.66 -40.38
C ARG A 655 -0.26 -19.32 -41.19
N HIS A 656 -1.50 -18.88 -41.05
CA HIS A 656 -2.60 -19.31 -41.91
C HIS A 656 -2.45 -18.82 -43.36
N ALA A 657 -1.92 -17.60 -43.55
CA ALA A 657 -1.58 -17.07 -44.87
C ALA A 657 -0.38 -17.78 -45.50
N ALA A 658 0.60 -18.18 -44.69
CA ALA A 658 1.78 -18.93 -45.13
C ALA A 658 1.51 -20.41 -45.46
N GLY A 659 0.26 -20.88 -45.26
CA GLY A 659 -0.15 -22.23 -45.64
C GLY A 659 0.68 -23.30 -44.97
N TRP A 660 0.49 -23.53 -43.66
CA TRP A 660 1.07 -24.71 -43.03
C TRP A 660 0.17 -25.92 -43.25
N TRP A 661 0.18 -26.43 -44.49
CA TRP A 661 0.28 -27.83 -44.96
C TRP A 661 0.81 -27.79 -46.39
#